data_AF-A0A9D2M0L0-F1
#
_entry.id   AF-A0A9D2M0L0-F1
#
_cell.length_a   1.000
_cell.length_b   1.000
_cell.length_c   1.000
_cell.angle_alpha   90.00
_cell.angle_beta   90.00
_cell.angle_gamma   90.00
#
_symmetry.space_group_name_H-M   'P 1'
#
loop_
_entity.id
_entity.type
_entity.pdbx_description
1 polymer ?
#
loop_
_entity_poly.entity_id
_entity_poly.type
_entity_poly.pdbx_seq_one_letter_code
_entity_poly.pdbx_strand_id
1 'polypeptide(L)'
;MNHKVEHPVAHPVLWEPMGLEQRRKLLPPRNVCSLYPAKRVDDALTTGNGRQRIRVMGEPYEERLAFTHELLFEPKWAKTPEPPDFTGILPQLRKLLREGKFEEAGDLADKTRLADENFAPWREQQQASIYPVGSLHAHDAFRLEITQPQGKARQYLRWLDMLTGCVTVQWEDERGAFRREAVTSYEGDMQIVRLSCDASDGLQAEIALLPPKSFSGGKRATMERGRLEAPEKCEELLTVEGDTAVLEFAYCPEYGQKGYCSVLRVTHEGGTVAPTENGFQIQGARTVTLFAKTQKFESGFHFGLAGALLAQVKGFSLAFGQVLAGNRAYLGERMERSQIQLGTETDFALSAEELLQRTHTEHLLDPEMLSKLYDMGRFYQITDTGEIPPFWGQHNINTNLQVCAGNNTGLFDEMDVYFRYYETKFDDFRTNARKLYGARGLLASVHCDYDSGLYYHFSKTYPHYAWTGCLGWIYNELWGYYLVTGDLEFLRDRVVPGLKEIALFYEDYACDTDEDGRSIFYPSFSPEDPTPIWAGAEHTYPTRINSVMDIMICREVLDNLIEACTTLGIEEENLAHWQAQRDALPRYLLDEEGGLKEWAWPTIPENFNHRHVSHHYDLWPGHYITWEDQPELARAIQISNRKRAHQDDSAHGIIHRVLSAIRLKDVEEMEQSLGTLMAHGFVTRALSTRHFPYYAPFPDLQGAMPAILLEMCVFSAPGVVEFLPALPAALNQGTLQGVWLYTWIKLERLTWDGFGFTAELVPLKDQELTLRFRGKAGSLRINGEEHALREGTVQLPVRKGMPLYVKCAYGDEAY
;
A
#
# COMPACT_ATOMS: atom_id res chain seq x y z
N MET A 1 17.97 18.78 41.02
CA MET A 1 16.65 19.05 41.64
C MET A 1 15.92 17.74 41.72
N ASN A 2 15.64 17.25 42.93
CA ASN A 2 14.81 16.07 43.16
C ASN A 2 13.35 16.44 42.85
N HIS A 3 12.90 16.15 41.62
CA HIS A 3 11.47 16.07 41.36
C HIS A 3 11.06 14.62 41.58
N LYS A 4 10.36 14.38 42.69
CA LYS A 4 9.43 13.26 42.79
C LYS A 4 8.50 13.36 41.59
N VAL A 5 8.55 12.38 40.70
CA VAL A 5 7.52 12.18 39.69
C VAL A 5 6.30 11.66 40.45
N GLU A 6 5.48 12.59 40.95
CA GLU A 6 4.07 12.27 41.08
C GLU A 6 3.57 12.02 39.66
N HIS A 7 2.97 10.85 39.41
CA HIS A 7 2.17 10.61 38.21
C HIS A 7 0.78 11.23 38.45
N PRO A 8 0.42 12.34 37.80
CA PRO A 8 -1.00 12.57 37.58
C PRO A 8 -1.25 13.14 36.19
N VAL A 9 -1.43 12.26 35.22
CA VAL A 9 -2.51 12.47 34.25
C VAL A 9 -3.20 11.14 34.09
N ALA A 10 -4.16 10.84 34.97
CA ALA A 10 -5.18 9.87 34.61
C ALA A 10 -5.86 10.44 33.37
N HIS A 11 -5.53 9.93 32.18
CA HIS A 11 -6.40 10.12 31.04
C HIS A 11 -7.79 9.67 31.48
N PRO A 12 -8.83 10.51 31.37
CA PRO A 12 -10.16 10.10 31.76
C PRO A 12 -10.54 8.89 30.91
N VAL A 13 -10.49 7.71 31.54
CA VAL A 13 -10.98 6.47 31.01
C VAL A 13 -12.50 6.60 31.06
N LEU A 14 -13.11 6.91 29.91
CA LEU A 14 -14.58 7.03 29.81
C LEU A 14 -15.25 5.69 30.15
N TRP A 15 -14.62 4.58 29.78
CA TRP A 15 -15.16 3.21 29.91
C TRP A 15 -14.12 2.30 30.54
N GLU A 16 -14.50 1.57 31.59
CA GLU A 16 -13.57 0.62 32.25
C GLU A 16 -13.17 -0.50 31.26
N PRO A 17 -11.88 -0.64 30.91
CA PRO A 17 -11.44 -1.60 29.90
C PRO A 17 -11.40 -3.04 30.43
N MET A 18 -11.52 -4.01 29.53
CA MET A 18 -11.39 -5.43 29.86
C MET A 18 -9.94 -5.80 30.26
N GLY A 19 -9.80 -6.59 31.34
CA GLY A 19 -8.49 -7.00 31.86
C GLY A 19 -7.74 -7.97 30.93
N LEU A 20 -6.41 -7.98 31.00
CA LEU A 20 -5.55 -8.80 30.12
C LEU A 20 -5.85 -10.31 30.21
N GLU A 21 -6.10 -10.85 31.42
CA GLU A 21 -6.42 -12.28 31.61
C GLU A 21 -7.75 -12.70 30.98
N GLN A 22 -8.73 -11.79 30.89
CA GLN A 22 -9.97 -12.04 30.18
C GLN A 22 -9.75 -11.97 28.67
N ARG A 23 -8.98 -10.96 28.21
CA ARG A 23 -8.58 -10.82 26.81
C ARG A 23 -7.87 -12.06 26.27
N ARG A 24 -6.95 -12.65 27.03
CA ARG A 24 -6.24 -13.90 26.66
C ARG A 24 -7.18 -15.10 26.42
N LYS A 25 -8.36 -15.12 27.04
CA LYS A 25 -9.36 -16.18 26.85
C LYS A 25 -10.32 -15.89 25.69
N LEU A 26 -10.41 -14.63 25.27
CA LEU A 26 -11.39 -14.14 24.30
C LEU A 26 -10.79 -13.92 22.91
N LEU A 27 -9.59 -13.32 22.84
CA LEU A 27 -8.99 -12.88 21.59
C LEU A 27 -8.41 -14.05 20.80
N PRO A 28 -8.59 -14.07 19.47
CA PRO A 28 -7.86 -15.01 18.63
C PRO A 28 -6.36 -14.64 18.60
N PRO A 29 -5.45 -15.60 18.32
CA PRO A 29 -4.01 -15.31 18.29
C PRO A 29 -3.63 -14.17 17.33
N ARG A 30 -4.22 -14.15 16.13
CA ARG A 30 -4.01 -13.11 15.12
C ARG A 30 -5.10 -12.04 15.23
N ASN A 31 -4.90 -11.13 16.17
CA ASN A 31 -5.81 -10.02 16.41
C ASN A 31 -5.09 -8.67 16.49
N VAL A 32 -5.88 -7.63 16.28
CA VAL A 32 -5.58 -6.29 16.79
C VAL A 32 -6.72 -5.90 17.72
N CYS A 33 -6.41 -5.50 18.96
CA CYS A 33 -7.41 -5.03 19.92
C CYS A 33 -7.07 -3.65 20.47
N SER A 34 -8.11 -2.93 20.88
CA SER A 34 -8.02 -1.59 21.47
C SER A 34 -8.91 -1.50 22.69
N LEU A 35 -8.40 -0.84 23.72
CA LEU A 35 -9.09 -0.67 25.01
C LEU A 35 -10.06 0.50 25.02
N TYR A 36 -10.16 1.26 23.93
CA TYR A 36 -10.99 2.44 23.84
C TYR A 36 -11.69 2.54 22.47
N PRO A 37 -12.88 3.16 22.39
CA PRO A 37 -13.48 3.52 21.12
C PRO A 37 -12.57 4.45 20.32
N ALA A 38 -12.68 4.38 19.00
CA ALA A 38 -11.98 5.27 18.10
C ALA A 38 -12.43 6.73 18.33
N LYS A 39 -11.47 7.64 18.54
CA LYS A 39 -11.75 9.09 18.60
C LYS A 39 -11.74 9.72 17.21
N ARG A 40 -10.90 9.16 16.32
CA ARG A 40 -10.73 9.55 14.92
C ARG A 40 -11.02 8.32 14.06
N VAL A 41 -11.45 8.55 12.84
CA VAL A 41 -11.71 7.49 11.87
C VAL A 41 -10.43 6.74 11.52
N ASP A 42 -9.29 7.41 11.56
CA ASP A 42 -7.98 6.80 11.40
C ASP A 42 -7.73 5.69 12.46
N ASP A 43 -8.40 5.74 13.62
CA ASP A 43 -8.34 4.72 14.68
C ASP A 43 -9.49 3.69 14.58
N ALA A 44 -10.32 3.73 13.53
CA ALA A 44 -11.41 2.76 13.33
C ALA A 44 -10.85 1.38 12.95
N LEU A 45 -11.50 0.32 13.43
CA LEU A 45 -11.21 -1.02 12.96
C LEU A 45 -11.99 -1.26 11.66
N THR A 46 -11.35 -1.89 10.68
CA THR A 46 -11.92 -2.06 9.34
C THR A 46 -12.08 -3.54 9.02
N THR A 47 -13.20 -3.89 8.39
CA THR A 47 -13.45 -5.19 7.76
C THR A 47 -13.72 -4.97 6.27
N GLY A 48 -13.26 -5.87 5.41
CA GLY A 48 -13.45 -5.77 3.97
C GLY A 48 -13.32 -7.11 3.26
N ASN A 49 -13.81 -7.16 2.02
CA ASN A 49 -13.74 -8.33 1.14
C ASN A 49 -13.10 -8.00 -0.22
N GLY A 50 -12.28 -6.95 -0.27
CA GLY A 50 -11.74 -6.36 -1.51
C GLY A 50 -12.66 -5.30 -2.10
N ARG A 51 -13.93 -5.64 -2.31
CA ARG A 51 -14.90 -4.76 -2.98
C ARG A 51 -15.57 -3.78 -2.03
N GLN A 52 -15.92 -4.24 -0.84
CA GLN A 52 -16.72 -3.50 0.13
C GLN A 52 -16.00 -3.45 1.48
N ARG A 53 -16.20 -2.36 2.24
CA ARG A 53 -15.60 -2.20 3.57
C ARG A 53 -16.55 -1.55 4.57
N ILE A 54 -16.41 -1.92 5.84
CA ILE A 54 -17.05 -1.24 6.98
C ILE A 54 -15.94 -0.72 7.91
N ARG A 55 -15.96 0.58 8.20
CA ARG A 55 -15.12 1.18 9.25
C ARG A 55 -15.93 1.34 10.52
N VAL A 56 -15.45 0.77 11.62
CA VAL A 56 -16.15 0.66 12.91
C VAL A 56 -15.46 1.53 13.97
N MET A 57 -16.16 2.52 14.50
CA MET A 57 -15.63 3.40 15.55
C MET A 57 -15.65 2.72 16.93
N GLY A 58 -16.70 1.97 17.23
CA GLY A 58 -16.80 1.13 18.42
C GLY A 58 -17.32 1.84 19.66
N GLU A 59 -18.03 2.96 19.53
CA GLU A 59 -18.59 3.71 20.66
C GLU A 59 -19.83 2.96 21.21
N PRO A 60 -19.88 2.56 22.50
CA PRO A 60 -20.97 1.76 23.07
C PRO A 60 -22.40 2.23 22.78
N TYR A 61 -22.68 3.53 22.90
CA TYR A 61 -24.03 4.10 22.87
C TYR A 61 -24.29 5.02 21.67
N GLU A 62 -23.25 5.49 20.97
CA GLU A 62 -23.31 6.38 19.80
C GLU A 62 -22.38 5.87 18.68
N GLU A 63 -22.71 4.70 18.13
CA GLU A 63 -21.88 4.08 17.09
C GLU A 63 -21.89 4.90 15.81
N ARG A 64 -20.75 4.89 15.10
CA ARG A 64 -20.66 5.42 13.75
C ARG A 64 -19.95 4.41 12.87
N LEU A 65 -20.61 4.04 11.78
CA LEU A 65 -20.10 3.09 10.79
C LEU A 65 -20.05 3.77 9.43
N ALA A 66 -18.95 3.62 8.71
CA ALA A 66 -18.87 4.03 7.30
C ALA A 66 -18.83 2.81 6.40
N PHE A 67 -19.72 2.79 5.41
CA PHE A 67 -19.82 1.73 4.41
C PHE A 67 -19.24 2.27 3.11
N THR A 68 -18.27 1.56 2.53
CA THR A 68 -17.61 1.97 1.29
C THR A 68 -17.63 0.83 0.26
N HIS A 69 -17.41 1.18 -1.00
CA HIS A 69 -17.20 0.24 -2.10
C HIS A 69 -16.02 0.71 -2.95
N GLU A 70 -15.19 -0.21 -3.44
CA GLU A 70 -13.89 0.06 -4.09
C GLU A 70 -14.03 1.03 -5.27
N LEU A 71 -15.09 0.92 -6.06
CA LEU A 71 -15.31 1.77 -7.22
C LEU A 71 -15.91 3.16 -6.90
N LEU A 72 -16.26 3.50 -5.64
CA LEU A 72 -16.91 4.78 -5.30
C LEU A 72 -15.94 5.97 -5.29
N PHE A 73 -15.34 6.19 -6.45
CA PHE A 73 -14.68 7.42 -6.85
C PHE A 73 -15.69 8.34 -7.52
N GLU A 74 -15.77 9.59 -7.06
CA GLU A 74 -16.55 10.61 -7.74
C GLU A 74 -15.96 10.82 -9.15
N PRO A 75 -16.76 10.63 -10.22
CA PRO A 75 -16.29 10.88 -11.57
C PRO A 75 -16.06 12.39 -11.78
N LYS A 76 -15.11 12.75 -12.64
CA LYS A 76 -14.84 14.14 -13.04
C LYS A 76 -15.23 14.46 -14.49
N TRP A 77 -15.60 13.42 -15.25
CA TRP A 77 -15.91 13.51 -16.67
C TRP A 77 -16.75 12.32 -17.12
N ALA A 78 -17.49 12.53 -18.22
CA ALA A 78 -18.13 11.45 -18.96
C ALA A 78 -17.10 10.54 -19.66
N LYS A 79 -16.00 11.14 -20.15
CA LYS A 79 -14.85 10.44 -20.74
C LYS A 79 -13.58 11.19 -20.37
N THR A 80 -12.54 10.46 -19.94
CA THR A 80 -11.25 11.05 -19.59
C THR A 80 -10.66 11.80 -20.77
N PRO A 81 -10.17 13.04 -20.60
CA PRO A 81 -9.53 13.79 -21.67
C PRO A 81 -8.20 13.16 -22.08
N GLU A 82 -7.86 13.23 -23.36
CA GLU A 82 -6.52 12.87 -23.85
C GLU A 82 -5.48 13.90 -23.38
N PRO A 83 -4.20 13.49 -23.21
CA PRO A 83 -3.11 14.42 -22.95
C PRO A 83 -2.95 15.46 -24.08
N PRO A 84 -2.47 16.68 -23.75
CA PRO A 84 -2.11 17.67 -24.75
C PRO A 84 -0.98 17.16 -25.66
N ASP A 85 -0.95 17.65 -26.89
CA ASP A 85 0.08 17.30 -27.86
C ASP A 85 1.34 18.16 -27.65
N PHE A 86 2.42 17.55 -27.17
CA PHE A 86 3.70 18.23 -26.93
C PHE A 86 4.69 18.06 -28.07
N THR A 87 4.37 17.25 -29.09
CA THR A 87 5.32 16.90 -30.17
C THR A 87 5.89 18.14 -30.86
N GLY A 88 5.07 19.17 -31.09
CA GLY A 88 5.49 20.42 -31.71
C GLY A 88 6.42 21.30 -30.87
N ILE A 89 6.45 21.12 -29.54
CA ILE A 89 7.29 21.92 -28.62
C ILE A 89 8.54 21.18 -28.16
N LEU A 90 8.61 19.85 -28.28
CA LEU A 90 9.73 19.03 -27.77
C LEU A 90 11.12 19.53 -28.20
N PRO A 91 11.38 19.91 -29.47
CA PRO A 91 12.71 20.40 -29.86
C PRO A 91 13.13 21.66 -29.10
N GLN A 92 12.20 22.60 -28.91
CA GLN A 92 12.46 23.83 -28.17
C GLN A 92 12.58 23.56 -26.67
N LEU A 93 11.73 22.67 -26.13
CA LEU A 93 11.77 22.25 -24.73
C LEU A 93 13.12 21.61 -24.37
N ARG A 94 13.58 20.63 -25.17
CA ARG A 94 14.90 19.98 -25.00
C ARG A 94 16.06 20.96 -25.13
N LYS A 95 15.98 21.91 -26.07
CA LYS A 95 16.98 22.98 -26.20
C LYS A 95 17.08 23.82 -24.93
N LEU A 96 15.95 24.27 -24.38
CA LEU A 96 15.92 25.07 -23.15
C LEU A 96 16.51 24.30 -21.97
N LEU A 97 16.18 23.01 -21.82
CA LEU A 97 16.75 22.15 -20.77
C LEU A 97 18.27 22.05 -20.92
N ARG A 98 18.81 21.83 -22.13
CA ARG A 98 20.26 21.78 -22.38
C ARG A 98 20.97 23.09 -22.04
N GLU A 99 20.32 24.22 -22.27
CA GLU A 99 20.82 25.56 -21.93
C GLU A 99 20.70 25.88 -20.42
N GLY A 100 20.15 24.98 -19.60
CA GLY A 100 19.92 25.19 -18.16
C GLY A 100 18.73 26.11 -17.85
N LYS A 101 17.87 26.39 -18.84
CA LYS A 101 16.71 27.29 -18.73
C LYS A 101 15.46 26.54 -18.31
N PHE A 102 15.49 25.98 -17.09
CA PHE A 102 14.41 25.11 -16.59
C PHE A 102 13.06 25.82 -16.40
N GLU A 103 13.09 27.09 -16.00
CA GLU A 103 11.89 27.93 -15.88
C GLU A 103 11.20 28.12 -17.23
N GLU A 104 11.95 28.57 -18.25
CA GLU A 104 11.43 28.76 -19.61
C GLU A 104 10.88 27.44 -20.19
N ALA A 105 11.51 26.30 -19.88
CA ALA A 105 11.03 24.98 -20.28
C ALA A 105 9.69 24.63 -19.62
N GLY A 106 9.57 24.81 -18.30
CA GLY A 106 8.33 24.56 -17.56
C GLY A 106 7.18 25.46 -18.03
N ASP A 107 7.46 26.73 -18.30
CA ASP A 107 6.48 27.68 -18.84
C ASP A 107 5.99 27.31 -20.25
N LEU A 108 6.89 26.81 -21.10
CA LEU A 108 6.52 26.37 -22.44
C LEU A 108 5.55 25.17 -22.40
N ALA A 109 5.81 24.19 -21.54
CA ALA A 109 4.94 23.04 -21.36
C ALA A 109 3.56 23.45 -20.81
N ASP A 110 3.53 24.29 -19.79
CA ASP A 110 2.26 24.75 -19.19
C ASP A 110 1.45 25.61 -20.15
N LYS A 111 2.09 26.51 -20.92
CA LYS A 111 1.41 27.30 -21.95
C LYS A 111 0.75 26.41 -23.01
N THR A 112 1.41 25.32 -23.39
CA THR A 112 0.89 24.36 -24.38
C THR A 112 -0.34 23.64 -23.83
N ARG A 113 -0.28 23.17 -22.58
CA ARG A 113 -1.44 22.62 -21.87
C ARG A 113 -2.59 23.62 -21.78
N LEU A 114 -2.34 24.87 -21.39
CA LEU A 114 -3.38 25.90 -21.25
C LEU A 114 -4.07 26.23 -22.58
N ALA A 115 -3.36 26.09 -23.70
CA ALA A 115 -3.90 26.31 -25.04
C ALA A 115 -4.78 25.14 -25.53
N ASP A 116 -4.70 23.97 -24.90
CA ASP A 116 -5.53 22.82 -25.24
C ASP A 116 -6.98 23.03 -24.76
N GLU A 117 -7.95 22.71 -25.61
CA GLU A 117 -9.37 22.88 -25.31
C GLU A 117 -9.91 21.81 -24.36
N ASN A 118 -9.31 20.61 -24.33
CA ASN A 118 -9.67 19.57 -23.36
C ASN A 118 -9.43 20.03 -21.91
N PHE A 119 -8.52 20.99 -21.72
CA PHE A 119 -8.15 21.54 -20.42
C PHE A 119 -8.75 22.93 -20.14
N ALA A 120 -9.62 23.43 -21.02
CA ALA A 120 -10.26 24.73 -20.89
C ALA A 120 -10.96 24.96 -19.53
N PRO A 121 -11.68 23.97 -18.93
CA PRO A 121 -12.34 24.15 -17.63
C PRO A 121 -11.40 24.48 -16.46
N TRP A 122 -10.11 24.17 -16.57
CA TRP A 122 -9.11 24.39 -15.51
C TRP A 122 -8.14 25.54 -15.80
N ARG A 123 -8.39 26.33 -16.87
CA ARG A 123 -7.54 27.49 -17.24
C ARG A 123 -7.45 28.55 -16.14
N GLU A 124 -8.51 28.72 -15.36
CA GLU A 124 -8.62 29.74 -14.31
C GLU A 124 -8.10 29.28 -12.95
N GLN A 125 -7.74 27.99 -12.78
CA GLN A 125 -7.35 27.44 -11.49
C GLN A 125 -5.86 27.63 -11.13
N GLN A 126 -5.11 28.49 -11.84
CA GLN A 126 -3.63 28.63 -11.91
C GLN A 126 -2.81 28.68 -10.59
N GLN A 127 -3.44 28.66 -9.41
CA GLN A 127 -2.79 28.66 -8.09
C GLN A 127 -2.66 27.28 -7.38
N ALA A 128 -3.37 26.24 -7.82
CA ALA A 128 -3.18 24.87 -7.33
C ALA A 128 -1.85 24.22 -7.81
N SER A 129 -1.41 23.19 -7.08
CA SER A 129 -0.14 22.52 -7.36
C SER A 129 -0.24 21.41 -8.42
N ILE A 130 -1.42 20.88 -8.75
CA ILE A 130 -1.64 19.88 -9.84
C ILE A 130 -2.99 20.17 -10.52
N TYR A 131 -3.08 19.97 -11.84
CA TYR A 131 -4.32 20.19 -12.62
C TYR A 131 -4.71 19.01 -13.51
N PRO A 132 -5.97 18.55 -13.46
CA PRO A 132 -6.97 18.90 -12.45
C PRO A 132 -6.47 18.54 -11.04
N VAL A 133 -7.03 19.21 -10.02
CA VAL A 133 -6.57 19.06 -8.64
C VAL A 133 -6.89 17.64 -8.15
N GLY A 134 -5.85 16.84 -7.96
CA GLY A 134 -5.92 15.48 -7.44
C GLY A 134 -6.60 14.45 -8.37
N SER A 135 -6.36 13.18 -8.08
CA SER A 135 -7.08 12.04 -8.67
C SER A 135 -8.55 12.00 -8.24
N LEU A 136 -9.32 11.06 -8.78
CA LEU A 136 -10.73 10.90 -8.40
C LEU A 136 -10.89 10.70 -6.88
N HIS A 137 -11.83 11.40 -6.24
CA HIS A 137 -12.00 11.31 -4.80
C HIS A 137 -12.86 10.12 -4.40
N ALA A 138 -12.31 9.22 -3.59
CA ALA A 138 -13.08 8.16 -2.95
C ALA A 138 -14.06 8.76 -1.92
N HIS A 139 -15.26 8.19 -1.82
CA HIS A 139 -16.26 8.57 -0.82
C HIS A 139 -16.98 7.39 -0.16
N ASP A 140 -17.61 7.65 0.98
CA ASP A 140 -18.48 6.67 1.64
C ASP A 140 -19.77 6.49 0.82
N ALA A 141 -20.28 5.26 0.72
CA ALA A 141 -21.58 4.97 0.12
C ALA A 141 -22.71 5.56 0.97
N PHE A 142 -22.62 5.35 2.28
CA PHE A 142 -23.48 5.91 3.32
C PHE A 142 -22.81 5.70 4.69
N ARG A 143 -23.36 6.31 5.73
CA ARG A 143 -22.98 6.04 7.13
C ARG A 143 -24.18 5.54 7.91
N LEU A 144 -23.91 4.73 8.93
CA LEU A 144 -24.89 4.43 9.96
C LEU A 144 -24.50 5.11 11.26
N GLU A 145 -25.47 5.76 11.88
CA GLU A 145 -25.41 6.19 13.28
C GLU A 145 -26.35 5.31 14.09
N ILE A 146 -25.83 4.69 15.16
CA ILE A 146 -26.61 3.82 16.04
C ILE A 146 -26.62 4.44 17.43
N THR A 147 -27.78 4.94 17.84
CA THR A 147 -28.00 5.57 19.14
C THR A 147 -28.71 4.59 20.07
N GLN A 148 -28.15 4.37 21.25
CA GLN A 148 -28.72 3.50 22.29
C GLN A 148 -28.90 4.30 23.59
N PRO A 149 -29.80 3.88 24.50
CA PRO A 149 -29.91 4.54 25.79
C PRO A 149 -28.59 4.42 26.56
N GLN A 150 -28.14 5.54 27.12
CA GLN A 150 -26.89 5.67 27.85
C GLN A 150 -26.87 4.77 29.10
N GLY A 151 -25.68 4.30 29.48
CA GLY A 151 -25.43 3.50 30.68
C GLY A 151 -23.98 3.69 31.17
N LYS A 152 -23.56 2.91 32.17
CA LYS A 152 -22.17 2.90 32.63
C LYS A 152 -21.41 1.71 32.04
N ALA A 153 -20.85 1.92 30.86
CA ALA A 153 -20.09 0.88 30.18
C ALA A 153 -18.83 0.48 30.97
N ARG A 154 -18.67 -0.83 31.16
CA ARG A 154 -17.50 -1.49 31.77
C ARG A 154 -17.14 -2.74 30.97
N GLN A 155 -15.97 -3.31 31.24
CA GLN A 155 -15.44 -4.47 30.51
C GLN A 155 -15.38 -4.22 29.00
N TYR A 156 -15.07 -2.98 28.60
CA TYR A 156 -15.03 -2.59 27.20
C TYR A 156 -13.84 -3.24 26.47
N LEU A 157 -14.10 -3.73 25.26
CA LEU A 157 -13.08 -4.16 24.32
C LEU A 157 -13.59 -4.03 22.89
N ARG A 158 -12.72 -3.62 21.96
CA ARG A 158 -12.93 -3.83 20.53
C ARG A 158 -11.73 -4.52 19.90
N TRP A 159 -11.96 -5.40 18.92
CA TRP A 159 -10.89 -6.10 18.23
C TRP A 159 -11.28 -6.50 16.81
N LEU A 160 -10.25 -6.68 15.98
CA LEU A 160 -10.30 -7.30 14.67
C LEU A 160 -9.70 -8.70 14.78
N ASP A 161 -10.45 -9.72 14.36
CA ASP A 161 -9.92 -11.05 14.06
C ASP A 161 -9.45 -11.07 12.60
N MET A 162 -8.13 -11.11 12.38
CA MET A 162 -7.55 -11.04 11.03
C MET A 162 -7.76 -12.32 10.21
N LEU A 163 -8.20 -13.41 10.83
CA LEU A 163 -8.45 -14.66 10.12
C LEU A 163 -9.89 -14.80 9.62
N THR A 164 -10.83 -14.06 10.21
CA THR A 164 -12.23 -14.00 9.76
C THR A 164 -12.61 -12.63 9.17
N GLY A 165 -11.80 -11.61 9.43
CA GLY A 165 -12.11 -10.22 9.11
C GLY A 165 -13.21 -9.64 9.99
N CYS A 166 -13.61 -10.32 11.07
CA CYS A 166 -14.70 -9.84 11.94
C CYS A 166 -14.18 -8.81 12.94
N VAL A 167 -14.81 -7.64 12.95
CA VAL A 167 -14.61 -6.63 13.99
C VAL A 167 -15.67 -6.84 15.06
N THR A 168 -15.25 -6.98 16.32
CA THR A 168 -16.16 -7.11 17.46
C THR A 168 -15.97 -5.95 18.44
N VAL A 169 -17.07 -5.45 18.99
CA VAL A 169 -17.11 -4.50 20.09
C VAL A 169 -17.97 -5.10 21.19
N GLN A 170 -17.47 -5.15 22.41
CA GLN A 170 -18.14 -5.75 23.57
C GLN A 170 -18.02 -4.85 24.79
N TRP A 171 -19.10 -4.75 25.55
CA TRP A 171 -19.13 -4.07 26.85
C TRP A 171 -20.29 -4.62 27.70
N GLU A 172 -20.30 -4.26 28.98
CA GLU A 172 -21.40 -4.51 29.89
C GLU A 172 -21.87 -3.19 30.52
N ASP A 173 -23.15 -3.10 30.87
CA ASP A 173 -23.66 -2.05 31.75
C ASP A 173 -24.67 -2.60 32.76
N GLU A 174 -25.43 -1.73 33.43
CA GLU A 174 -26.40 -2.13 34.45
C GLU A 174 -27.52 -3.05 33.93
N ARG A 175 -27.76 -3.07 32.61
CA ARG A 175 -28.82 -3.86 31.98
C ARG A 175 -28.35 -5.25 31.58
N GLY A 176 -27.08 -5.41 31.23
CA GLY A 176 -26.50 -6.68 30.78
C GLY A 176 -25.28 -6.51 29.89
N ALA A 177 -24.89 -7.60 29.22
CA ALA A 177 -23.80 -7.61 28.25
C ALA A 177 -24.30 -7.23 26.85
N PHE A 178 -23.49 -6.49 26.10
CA PHE A 178 -23.76 -6.06 24.74
C PHE A 178 -22.59 -6.44 23.83
N ARG A 179 -22.93 -6.83 22.61
CA ARG A 179 -21.96 -7.21 21.59
C ARG A 179 -22.40 -6.74 20.22
N ARG A 180 -21.48 -6.12 19.50
CA ARG A 180 -21.63 -5.76 18.09
C ARG A 180 -20.54 -6.43 17.27
N GLU A 181 -20.92 -7.03 16.16
CA GLU A 181 -20.03 -7.73 15.25
C GLU A 181 -20.23 -7.17 13.85
N ALA A 182 -19.17 -6.78 13.17
CA ALA A 182 -19.19 -6.31 11.79
C ALA A 182 -18.26 -7.16 10.93
N VAL A 183 -18.75 -7.63 9.79
CA VAL A 183 -17.97 -8.43 8.84
C VAL A 183 -18.43 -8.13 7.42
N THR A 184 -17.48 -8.01 6.50
CA THR A 184 -17.79 -8.02 5.06
C THR A 184 -17.53 -9.41 4.50
N SER A 185 -18.57 -10.06 3.98
CA SER A 185 -18.51 -11.44 3.50
C SER A 185 -17.96 -11.52 2.08
N TYR A 186 -17.02 -12.43 1.84
CA TYR A 186 -16.60 -12.80 0.48
C TYR A 186 -17.73 -13.54 -0.27
N GLU A 187 -18.47 -14.40 0.41
CA GLU A 187 -19.60 -15.14 -0.19
C GLU A 187 -20.83 -14.23 -0.28
N GLY A 188 -21.34 -14.03 -1.50
CA GLY A 188 -22.50 -13.17 -1.76
C GLY A 188 -22.19 -11.66 -1.76
N ASP A 189 -20.96 -11.26 -1.41
CA ASP A 189 -20.50 -9.87 -1.40
C ASP A 189 -21.44 -8.97 -0.56
N MET A 190 -21.43 -9.19 0.76
CA MET A 190 -22.40 -8.62 1.69
C MET A 190 -21.72 -8.02 2.92
N GLN A 191 -22.06 -6.78 3.26
CA GLN A 191 -21.66 -6.12 4.51
C GLN A 191 -22.67 -6.47 5.61
N ILE A 192 -22.21 -6.98 6.74
CA ILE A 192 -23.08 -7.48 7.81
C ILE A 192 -22.71 -6.84 9.14
N VAL A 193 -23.71 -6.33 9.86
CA VAL A 193 -23.56 -5.82 11.24
C VAL A 193 -24.59 -6.50 12.13
N ARG A 194 -24.12 -7.21 13.14
CA ARG A 194 -24.96 -7.91 14.11
C ARG A 194 -24.86 -7.23 15.48
N LEU A 195 -25.99 -6.86 16.05
CA LEU A 195 -26.13 -6.35 17.41
C LEU A 195 -26.81 -7.41 18.26
N SER A 196 -26.28 -7.68 19.44
CA SER A 196 -26.87 -8.62 20.41
C SER A 196 -26.67 -8.12 21.84
N CYS A 197 -27.64 -8.38 22.70
CA CYS A 197 -27.52 -7.98 24.11
C CYS A 197 -28.30 -8.90 25.05
N ASP A 198 -27.74 -9.16 26.23
CA ASP A 198 -28.36 -9.92 27.32
C ASP A 198 -29.24 -9.03 28.23
N ALA A 199 -29.54 -7.81 27.78
CA ALA A 199 -30.33 -6.84 28.51
C ALA A 199 -31.74 -7.35 28.82
N SER A 200 -32.20 -7.13 30.05
CA SER A 200 -33.51 -7.63 30.53
C SER A 200 -34.72 -7.10 29.74
N ASP A 201 -34.59 -5.90 29.19
CA ASP A 201 -35.58 -5.19 28.37
C ASP A 201 -35.28 -5.27 26.86
N GLY A 202 -34.29 -6.10 26.48
CA GLY A 202 -33.81 -6.25 25.10
C GLY A 202 -33.10 -5.01 24.55
N LEU A 203 -32.69 -5.08 23.29
CA LEU A 203 -31.99 -4.03 22.58
C LEU A 203 -32.95 -2.88 22.30
N GLN A 204 -32.54 -1.67 22.70
CA GLN A 204 -33.21 -0.42 22.39
C GLN A 204 -32.22 0.42 21.57
N ALA A 205 -32.57 0.71 20.33
CA ALA A 205 -31.67 1.45 19.44
C ALA A 205 -32.45 2.22 18.38
N GLU A 206 -31.90 3.36 17.95
CA GLU A 206 -32.26 4.03 16.72
C GLU A 206 -31.09 3.88 15.74
N ILE A 207 -31.37 3.41 14.52
CA ILE A 207 -30.39 3.24 13.45
C ILE A 207 -30.75 4.24 12.36
N ALA A 208 -29.91 5.25 12.15
CA ALA A 208 -30.08 6.24 11.08
C ALA A 208 -29.10 5.95 9.93
N LEU A 209 -29.61 5.90 8.70
CA LEU A 209 -28.82 5.86 7.47
C LEU A 209 -28.63 7.29 6.95
N LEU A 210 -27.36 7.69 6.86
CA LEU A 210 -26.96 9.02 6.43
C LEU A 210 -26.35 8.94 5.01
N PRO A 211 -27.02 9.51 3.99
CA PRO A 211 -26.49 9.58 2.63
C PRO A 211 -25.42 10.67 2.49
N PRO A 212 -24.59 10.66 1.42
CA PRO A 212 -23.47 11.59 1.31
C PRO A 212 -23.78 13.07 1.48
N LYS A 213 -24.93 13.57 0.98
CA LYS A 213 -25.23 15.01 1.08
C LYS A 213 -25.58 15.46 2.50
N SER A 214 -25.93 14.53 3.40
CA SER A 214 -26.17 14.85 4.82
C SER A 214 -24.90 15.23 5.59
N PHE A 215 -23.72 14.94 5.04
CA PHE A 215 -22.44 15.15 5.74
C PHE A 215 -22.05 16.64 5.78
N SER A 216 -22.31 17.33 6.89
CA SER A 216 -21.89 18.74 7.12
C SER A 216 -22.20 19.69 5.94
N GLY A 217 -23.42 19.60 5.38
CA GLY A 217 -23.86 20.41 4.23
C GLY A 217 -23.35 19.92 2.87
N GLY A 218 -23.17 18.61 2.71
CA GLY A 218 -22.77 17.94 1.45
C GLY A 218 -21.31 18.10 1.03
N LYS A 219 -20.52 18.89 1.75
CA LYS A 219 -19.11 19.15 1.41
C LYS A 219 -18.14 18.08 1.89
N ARG A 220 -18.51 17.25 2.87
CA ARG A 220 -17.69 16.10 3.27
C ARG A 220 -18.25 14.85 2.61
N ALA A 221 -17.39 13.98 2.10
CA ALA A 221 -17.74 12.74 1.41
C ALA A 221 -17.21 11.50 2.13
N THR A 222 -16.21 11.66 3.02
CA THR A 222 -15.71 10.61 3.93
C THR A 222 -15.76 11.06 5.38
N MET A 223 -15.70 10.12 6.33
CA MET A 223 -15.74 10.46 7.77
C MET A 223 -14.57 11.36 8.22
N GLU A 224 -13.51 11.49 7.42
CA GLU A 224 -12.33 12.30 7.74
C GLU A 224 -12.33 13.64 7.01
N ARG A 225 -12.12 13.64 5.68
CA ARG A 225 -11.81 14.86 4.90
C ARG A 225 -12.11 14.81 3.40
N GLY A 226 -12.66 13.72 2.87
CA GLY A 226 -13.06 13.64 1.45
C GLY A 226 -14.13 14.69 1.14
N ARG A 227 -14.20 15.17 -0.10
CA ARG A 227 -15.22 16.11 -0.56
C ARG A 227 -15.75 15.66 -1.91
N LEU A 228 -17.05 15.78 -2.11
CA LEU A 228 -17.62 15.78 -3.44
C LEU A 228 -17.29 17.14 -4.09
N GLU A 229 -16.88 17.15 -5.34
CA GLU A 229 -16.53 18.34 -6.11
C GLU A 229 -17.77 19.17 -6.45
N ALA A 230 -18.87 18.52 -6.83
CA ALA A 230 -20.12 19.17 -7.21
C ALA A 230 -21.36 18.60 -6.50
N PRO A 231 -21.38 18.57 -5.15
CA PRO A 231 -22.47 17.93 -4.37
C PRO A 231 -23.85 18.55 -4.62
N GLU A 232 -23.91 19.82 -5.00
CA GLU A 232 -25.13 20.51 -5.37
C GLU A 232 -25.74 20.03 -6.69
N LYS A 233 -24.93 19.45 -7.58
CA LYS A 233 -25.36 18.86 -8.86
C LYS A 233 -25.66 17.36 -8.76
N CYS A 234 -25.37 16.73 -7.61
CA CYS A 234 -25.73 15.35 -7.33
C CYS A 234 -27.16 15.24 -6.79
N GLU A 235 -27.84 14.15 -7.10
CA GLU A 235 -29.18 13.84 -6.60
C GLU A 235 -29.15 12.55 -5.76
N GLU A 236 -29.93 12.50 -4.69
CA GLU A 236 -30.02 11.32 -3.83
C GLU A 236 -31.48 11.06 -3.45
N LEU A 237 -31.84 9.78 -3.35
CA LEU A 237 -33.15 9.32 -2.91
C LEU A 237 -32.96 8.22 -1.88
N LEU A 238 -33.40 8.46 -0.65
CA LEU A 238 -33.47 7.46 0.41
C LEU A 238 -34.93 7.06 0.60
N THR A 239 -35.22 5.77 0.40
CA THR A 239 -36.54 5.19 0.64
C THR A 239 -36.45 4.16 1.76
N VAL A 240 -37.24 4.30 2.81
CA VAL A 240 -37.31 3.36 3.93
C VAL A 240 -38.69 2.74 3.98
N GLU A 241 -38.76 1.42 3.77
CA GLU A 241 -40.01 0.68 3.71
C GLU A 241 -39.86 -0.70 4.37
N GLY A 242 -40.74 -0.98 5.33
CA GLY A 242 -40.76 -2.26 6.04
C GLY A 242 -39.44 -2.54 6.75
N ASP A 243 -38.75 -3.59 6.31
CA ASP A 243 -37.45 -4.05 6.83
C ASP A 243 -36.25 -3.58 6.00
N THR A 244 -36.46 -2.65 5.04
CA THR A 244 -35.42 -2.24 4.09
C THR A 244 -35.29 -0.74 3.92
N ALA A 245 -34.06 -0.28 3.69
CA ALA A 245 -33.73 1.07 3.28
C ALA A 245 -32.93 1.00 1.97
N VAL A 246 -33.31 1.81 1.00
CA VAL A 246 -32.69 1.88 -0.34
C VAL A 246 -32.21 3.30 -0.58
N LEU A 247 -30.91 3.47 -0.79
CA LEU A 247 -30.29 4.71 -1.20
C LEU A 247 -29.92 4.61 -2.69
N GLU A 248 -30.41 5.53 -3.49
CA GLU A 248 -30.00 5.72 -4.88
C GLU A 248 -29.34 7.09 -5.01
N PHE A 249 -28.17 7.15 -5.65
CA PHE A 249 -27.37 8.37 -5.75
C PHE A 249 -26.90 8.57 -7.19
N ALA A 250 -27.28 9.71 -7.78
CA ALA A 250 -26.82 10.17 -9.08
C ALA A 250 -25.66 11.16 -8.89
N TYR A 251 -24.54 10.94 -9.59
CA TYR A 251 -23.48 11.94 -9.68
C TYR A 251 -23.92 13.11 -10.58
N CYS A 252 -23.09 14.15 -10.65
CA CYS A 252 -23.29 15.28 -11.54
C CYS A 252 -23.52 14.78 -13.00
N PRO A 253 -24.62 15.18 -13.67
CA PRO A 253 -24.96 14.68 -15.00
C PRO A 253 -23.97 15.11 -16.09
N GLU A 254 -23.16 16.15 -15.85
CA GLU A 254 -22.05 16.55 -16.74
C GLU A 254 -20.95 15.48 -16.81
N TYR A 255 -20.86 14.61 -15.80
CA TYR A 255 -19.90 13.50 -15.74
C TYR A 255 -20.46 12.19 -16.33
N GLY A 256 -21.60 12.28 -17.03
CA GLY A 256 -22.31 11.14 -17.61
C GLY A 256 -23.41 10.60 -16.71
N GLN A 257 -24.14 9.59 -17.21
CA GLN A 257 -25.21 8.91 -16.46
C GLN A 257 -24.63 7.88 -15.48
N LYS A 258 -23.89 8.37 -14.48
CA LYS A 258 -23.22 7.56 -13.46
C LYS A 258 -23.94 7.70 -12.12
N GLY A 259 -23.93 6.63 -11.33
CA GLY A 259 -24.53 6.63 -9.99
C GLY A 259 -24.28 5.33 -9.25
N TYR A 260 -24.91 5.16 -8.09
CA TYR A 260 -24.88 3.91 -7.34
C TYR A 260 -26.18 3.67 -6.58
N CYS A 261 -26.40 2.41 -6.22
CA CYS A 261 -27.46 2.00 -5.30
C CYS A 261 -26.84 1.31 -4.08
N SER A 262 -27.37 1.60 -2.90
CA SER A 262 -27.06 0.88 -1.66
C SER A 262 -28.36 0.37 -1.04
N VAL A 263 -28.40 -0.91 -0.73
CA VAL A 263 -29.54 -1.53 -0.04
C VAL A 263 -29.11 -1.97 1.34
N LEU A 264 -29.89 -1.63 2.35
CA LEU A 264 -29.80 -2.11 3.72
C LEU A 264 -31.07 -2.88 4.06
N ARG A 265 -30.93 -4.06 4.68
CA ARG A 265 -32.03 -4.84 5.24
C ARG A 265 -31.77 -5.12 6.72
N VAL A 266 -32.83 -5.05 7.52
CA VAL A 266 -32.80 -5.31 8.96
C VAL A 266 -33.61 -6.56 9.29
N THR A 267 -33.00 -7.51 9.98
CA THR A 267 -33.70 -8.67 10.56
C THR A 267 -33.53 -8.68 12.07
N HIS A 268 -34.48 -9.25 12.81
CA HIS A 268 -34.42 -9.27 14.27
C HIS A 268 -34.96 -10.57 14.86
N GLU A 269 -34.50 -10.89 16.08
CA GLU A 269 -34.99 -11.99 16.90
C GLU A 269 -35.59 -11.41 18.19
N GLY A 270 -36.89 -11.58 18.40
CA GLY A 270 -37.62 -10.91 19.47
C GLY A 270 -37.80 -9.41 19.22
N GLY A 271 -38.60 -8.74 20.06
CA GLY A 271 -38.87 -7.31 19.93
C GLY A 271 -39.54 -6.91 18.61
N THR A 272 -39.40 -5.63 18.26
CA THR A 272 -39.94 -5.02 17.04
C THR A 272 -38.92 -4.13 16.36
N VAL A 273 -38.98 -4.06 15.03
CA VAL A 273 -38.28 -3.09 14.19
C VAL A 273 -39.32 -2.29 13.41
N ALA A 274 -39.29 -0.97 13.53
CA ALA A 274 -40.20 -0.07 12.82
C ALA A 274 -39.39 0.90 11.95
N PRO A 275 -39.79 1.15 10.69
CA PRO A 275 -39.14 2.14 9.85
C PRO A 275 -39.32 3.56 10.43
N THR A 276 -38.28 4.37 10.31
CA THR A 276 -38.30 5.83 10.57
C THR A 276 -38.12 6.59 9.26
N GLU A 277 -38.02 7.93 9.32
CA GLU A 277 -37.77 8.76 8.14
C GLU A 277 -36.46 8.39 7.41
N ASN A 278 -35.42 8.04 8.16
CA ASN A 278 -34.08 7.79 7.63
C ASN A 278 -33.46 6.46 8.09
N GLY A 279 -34.23 5.54 8.68
CA GLY A 279 -33.72 4.25 9.12
C GLY A 279 -34.71 3.44 9.96
N PHE A 280 -34.31 2.98 11.14
CA PHE A 280 -35.09 2.02 11.91
C PHE A 280 -35.06 2.27 13.43
N GLN A 281 -36.22 2.14 14.06
CA GLN A 281 -36.37 2.09 15.50
C GLN A 281 -36.46 0.63 15.98
N ILE A 282 -35.58 0.25 16.90
CA ILE A 282 -35.51 -1.07 17.52
C ILE A 282 -36.07 -0.97 18.95
N GLN A 283 -36.95 -1.90 19.31
CA GLN A 283 -37.47 -2.04 20.68
C GLN A 283 -37.53 -3.50 21.11
N GLY A 284 -36.79 -3.86 22.16
CA GLY A 284 -36.87 -5.13 22.85
C GLY A 284 -36.32 -6.34 22.09
N ALA A 285 -35.50 -6.14 21.07
CA ALA A 285 -34.93 -7.23 20.28
C ALA A 285 -33.77 -7.90 21.00
N ARG A 286 -33.62 -9.23 20.90
CA ARG A 286 -32.46 -9.95 21.45
C ARG A 286 -31.24 -9.83 20.54
N THR A 287 -31.51 -9.94 19.24
CA THR A 287 -30.54 -9.81 18.15
C THR A 287 -31.14 -8.92 17.08
N VAL A 288 -30.34 -8.03 16.50
CA VAL A 288 -30.63 -7.33 15.24
C VAL A 288 -29.46 -7.60 14.29
N THR A 289 -29.75 -7.92 13.03
CA THR A 289 -28.73 -8.11 11.99
C THR A 289 -29.07 -7.25 10.80
N LEU A 290 -28.08 -6.46 10.38
CA LEU A 290 -28.11 -5.58 9.24
C LEU A 290 -27.34 -6.25 8.10
N PHE A 291 -27.93 -6.29 6.91
CA PHE A 291 -27.29 -6.75 5.69
C PHE A 291 -27.28 -5.58 4.71
N ALA A 292 -26.10 -5.21 4.22
CA ALA A 292 -25.94 -4.13 3.27
C ALA A 292 -25.13 -4.56 2.05
N LYS A 293 -25.49 -4.00 0.90
CA LYS A 293 -24.72 -4.15 -0.34
C LYS A 293 -24.81 -2.88 -1.17
N THR A 294 -23.69 -2.48 -1.74
CA THR A 294 -23.57 -1.32 -2.63
C THR A 294 -23.18 -1.77 -4.04
N GLN A 295 -23.76 -1.14 -5.07
CA GLN A 295 -23.40 -1.36 -6.46
C GLN A 295 -23.27 -0.02 -7.19
N LYS A 296 -22.12 0.21 -7.84
CA LYS A 296 -21.90 1.37 -8.73
C LYS A 296 -22.32 1.05 -10.17
N PHE A 297 -22.80 2.07 -10.86
CA PHE A 297 -23.14 2.07 -12.28
C PHE A 297 -22.27 3.12 -13.00
N GLU A 298 -21.37 2.65 -13.87
CA GLU A 298 -20.48 3.51 -14.67
C GLU A 298 -21.18 4.13 -15.89
N SER A 299 -22.39 3.70 -16.21
CA SER A 299 -23.24 4.29 -17.25
C SER A 299 -24.71 3.86 -17.08
N GLY A 300 -25.62 4.58 -17.73
CA GLY A 300 -27.04 4.24 -17.80
C GLY A 300 -27.81 4.34 -16.48
N PHE A 301 -27.25 5.01 -15.46
CA PHE A 301 -27.91 5.15 -14.17
C PHE A 301 -29.20 5.97 -14.27
N HIS A 302 -30.24 5.52 -13.55
CA HIS A 302 -31.48 6.23 -13.28
C HIS A 302 -32.11 5.69 -11.99
N PHE A 303 -32.93 6.51 -11.34
CA PHE A 303 -33.68 6.09 -10.14
C PHE A 303 -34.65 4.94 -10.48
N GLY A 304 -34.74 3.95 -9.59
CA GLY A 304 -35.50 2.72 -9.77
C GLY A 304 -34.67 1.49 -10.14
N LEU A 305 -33.34 1.61 -10.30
CA LEU A 305 -32.45 0.49 -10.64
C LEU A 305 -32.14 -0.44 -9.46
N ALA A 306 -32.44 -0.02 -8.23
CA ALA A 306 -32.13 -0.79 -7.03
C ALA A 306 -32.86 -2.15 -6.90
N GLY A 307 -33.87 -2.44 -7.73
CA GLY A 307 -34.72 -3.64 -7.58
C GLY A 307 -33.96 -4.97 -7.59
N ALA A 308 -32.97 -5.12 -8.48
CA ALA A 308 -32.15 -6.35 -8.54
C ALA A 308 -31.25 -6.49 -7.30
N LEU A 309 -30.66 -5.38 -6.85
CA LEU A 309 -29.84 -5.35 -5.64
C LEU A 309 -30.67 -5.66 -4.39
N LEU A 310 -31.89 -5.11 -4.31
CA LEU A 310 -32.84 -5.38 -3.25
C LEU A 310 -33.21 -6.87 -3.18
N ALA A 311 -33.45 -7.52 -4.33
CA ALA A 311 -33.70 -8.95 -4.39
C ALA A 311 -32.50 -9.78 -3.90
N GLN A 312 -31.27 -9.38 -4.24
CA GLN A 312 -30.06 -10.05 -3.74
C GLN A 312 -29.94 -9.95 -2.21
N VAL A 313 -30.10 -8.76 -1.64
CA VAL A 313 -30.00 -8.56 -0.18
C VAL A 313 -31.14 -9.29 0.55
N LYS A 314 -32.36 -9.31 -0.01
CA LYS A 314 -33.48 -10.09 0.56
C LYS A 314 -33.28 -11.61 0.43
N GLY A 315 -32.62 -12.05 -0.63
CA GLY A 315 -32.32 -13.46 -0.90
C GLY A 315 -31.13 -14.01 -0.12
N PHE A 316 -30.31 -13.15 0.50
CA PHE A 316 -29.16 -13.59 1.29
C PHE A 316 -29.62 -14.39 2.52
N SER A 317 -29.16 -15.64 2.64
CA SER A 317 -29.67 -16.60 3.61
C SER A 317 -28.61 -17.26 4.49
N LEU A 318 -27.33 -16.90 4.35
CA LEU A 318 -26.27 -17.48 5.18
C LEU A 318 -26.40 -17.00 6.62
N ALA A 319 -26.33 -17.92 7.57
CA ALA A 319 -26.23 -17.58 8.97
C ALA A 319 -24.88 -16.92 9.27
N PHE A 320 -24.83 -16.07 10.29
CA PHE A 320 -23.61 -15.34 10.66
C PHE A 320 -22.38 -16.24 10.86
N GLY A 321 -22.56 -17.41 11.50
CA GLY A 321 -21.47 -18.38 11.67
C GLY A 321 -20.96 -19.00 10.36
N GLN A 322 -21.83 -19.16 9.36
CA GLN A 322 -21.44 -19.63 8.02
C GLN A 322 -20.64 -18.57 7.28
N VAL A 323 -21.03 -17.29 7.41
CA VAL A 323 -20.26 -16.16 6.88
C VAL A 323 -18.84 -16.13 7.45
N LEU A 324 -18.70 -16.27 8.77
CA LEU A 324 -17.38 -16.31 9.42
C LEU A 324 -16.54 -17.51 8.95
N ALA A 325 -17.16 -18.68 8.77
CA ALA A 325 -16.47 -19.87 8.26
C ALA A 325 -16.00 -19.69 6.80
N GLY A 326 -16.83 -19.11 5.93
CA GLY A 326 -16.47 -18.80 4.55
C GLY A 326 -15.35 -17.77 4.46
N ASN A 327 -15.43 -16.69 5.25
CA ASN A 327 -14.34 -15.73 5.36
C ASN A 327 -13.06 -16.38 5.89
N ARG A 328 -13.15 -17.27 6.89
CA ARG A 328 -11.98 -17.99 7.39
C ARG A 328 -11.32 -18.84 6.31
N ALA A 329 -12.12 -19.52 5.49
CA ALA A 329 -11.59 -20.30 4.39
C ALA A 329 -10.86 -19.43 3.35
N TYR A 330 -11.39 -18.25 3.01
CA TYR A 330 -10.78 -17.36 2.02
C TYR A 330 -9.59 -16.55 2.57
N LEU A 331 -9.83 -15.79 3.64
CA LEU A 331 -8.89 -14.84 4.23
C LEU A 331 -7.86 -15.56 5.10
N GLY A 332 -8.30 -16.51 5.92
CA GLY A 332 -7.42 -17.26 6.81
C GLY A 332 -6.37 -18.05 6.04
N GLU A 333 -6.76 -18.76 4.97
CA GLU A 333 -5.81 -19.48 4.10
C GLU A 333 -4.71 -18.56 3.57
N ARG A 334 -5.08 -17.39 3.04
CA ARG A 334 -4.13 -16.38 2.55
C ARG A 334 -3.26 -15.84 3.67
N MET A 335 -3.85 -15.42 4.78
CA MET A 335 -3.13 -14.93 5.96
C MET A 335 -2.18 -15.97 6.55
N GLU A 336 -2.43 -17.26 6.37
CA GLU A 336 -1.57 -18.31 6.89
C GLU A 336 -0.41 -18.66 5.95
N ARG A 337 -0.42 -18.22 4.69
CA ARG A 337 0.67 -18.47 3.71
C ARG A 337 2.02 -17.92 4.13
N SER A 338 2.06 -16.81 4.87
CA SER A 338 3.28 -16.19 5.38
C SER A 338 3.07 -15.65 6.79
N GLN A 339 3.98 -15.95 7.72
CA GLN A 339 3.81 -15.64 9.14
C GLN A 339 5.12 -15.19 9.76
N ILE A 340 5.07 -14.16 10.61
CA ILE A 340 6.19 -13.77 11.46
C ILE A 340 5.74 -13.73 12.93
N GLN A 341 6.60 -14.23 13.81
CA GLN A 341 6.45 -14.11 15.26
C GLN A 341 7.78 -13.62 15.83
N LEU A 342 7.78 -12.40 16.36
CA LEU A 342 8.92 -11.75 16.99
C LEU A 342 8.68 -11.53 18.50
N GLY A 343 7.41 -11.35 18.89
CA GLY A 343 6.97 -11.24 20.28
C GLY A 343 6.92 -12.59 21.00
N THR A 344 6.58 -12.55 22.29
CA THR A 344 6.37 -13.78 23.09
C THR A 344 4.96 -14.36 22.86
N GLU A 345 4.79 -15.67 23.07
CA GLU A 345 3.48 -16.33 22.89
C GLU A 345 2.36 -15.76 23.79
N THR A 346 2.69 -15.00 24.83
CA THR A 346 1.72 -14.42 25.76
C THR A 346 1.28 -13.00 25.44
N ASP A 347 1.98 -12.34 24.50
CA ASP A 347 1.80 -10.92 24.18
C ASP A 347 0.73 -10.68 23.11
N PHE A 348 0.22 -11.74 22.46
CA PHE A 348 -0.82 -11.64 21.43
C PHE A 348 -2.08 -10.88 21.87
N ALA A 349 -2.37 -10.88 23.17
CA ALA A 349 -3.55 -10.24 23.78
C ALA A 349 -3.31 -8.78 24.22
N LEU A 350 -2.07 -8.27 24.09
CA LEU A 350 -1.76 -6.86 24.33
C LEU A 350 -2.50 -5.99 23.31
N SER A 351 -3.03 -4.88 23.82
CA SER A 351 -3.71 -3.87 23.03
C SER A 351 -2.73 -2.99 22.29
N ALA A 352 -3.20 -2.33 21.23
CA ALA A 352 -2.40 -1.34 20.52
C ALA A 352 -1.88 -0.24 21.46
N GLU A 353 -2.67 0.17 22.45
CA GLU A 353 -2.23 1.16 23.44
C GLU A 353 -1.09 0.67 24.33
N GLU A 354 -1.13 -0.58 24.78
CA GLU A 354 -0.06 -1.18 25.59
C GLU A 354 1.23 -1.36 24.78
N LEU A 355 1.12 -1.79 23.52
CA LEU A 355 2.26 -1.95 22.61
C LEU A 355 2.92 -0.60 22.27
N LEU A 356 2.11 0.43 22.00
CA LEU A 356 2.60 1.81 21.81
C LEU A 356 3.24 2.34 23.09
N GLN A 357 2.69 2.01 24.27
CA GLN A 357 3.31 2.39 25.54
C GLN A 357 4.69 1.76 25.69
N ARG A 358 4.84 0.44 25.46
CA ARG A 358 6.15 -0.25 25.50
C ARG A 358 7.14 0.35 24.50
N THR A 359 6.65 0.72 23.31
CA THR A 359 7.44 1.42 22.29
C THR A 359 8.06 2.72 22.82
N HIS A 360 7.32 3.46 23.65
CA HIS A 360 7.77 4.74 24.21
C HIS A 360 8.55 4.63 25.54
N THR A 361 8.54 3.47 26.21
CA THR A 361 9.10 3.32 27.57
C THR A 361 10.14 2.23 27.73
N GLU A 362 10.08 1.16 26.95
CA GLU A 362 10.89 -0.06 27.13
C GLU A 362 11.79 -0.32 25.92
N HIS A 363 11.20 -0.46 24.73
CA HIS A 363 11.89 -0.90 23.51
C HIS A 363 11.48 -0.02 22.34
N LEU A 364 12.42 0.66 21.67
CA LEU A 364 12.09 1.50 20.50
C LEU A 364 11.38 0.71 19.39
N LEU A 365 11.73 -0.57 19.24
CA LEU A 365 11.12 -1.52 18.32
C LEU A 365 10.48 -2.64 19.15
N ASP A 366 9.18 -2.54 19.43
CA ASP A 366 8.45 -3.57 20.17
C ASP A 366 8.20 -4.81 19.26
N PRO A 367 8.70 -6.01 19.64
CA PRO A 367 8.63 -7.19 18.77
C PRO A 367 7.19 -7.67 18.48
N GLU A 368 6.27 -7.58 19.45
CA GLU A 368 4.88 -7.99 19.23
C GLU A 368 4.16 -6.97 18.33
N MET A 369 4.41 -5.67 18.52
CA MET A 369 3.88 -4.63 17.63
C MET A 369 4.30 -4.85 16.18
N LEU A 370 5.58 -5.14 15.95
CA LEU A 370 6.11 -5.43 14.61
C LEU A 370 5.48 -6.70 14.00
N SER A 371 5.26 -7.75 14.82
CA SER A 371 4.56 -8.97 14.38
C SER A 371 3.12 -8.67 13.94
N LYS A 372 2.40 -7.85 14.72
CA LYS A 372 1.03 -7.43 14.37
C LYS A 372 1.00 -6.53 13.13
N LEU A 373 1.99 -5.65 12.96
CA LEU A 373 2.09 -4.77 11.79
C LEU A 373 2.41 -5.56 10.50
N TYR A 374 3.18 -6.64 10.60
CA TYR A 374 3.36 -7.60 9.50
C TYR A 374 2.02 -8.19 9.05
N ASP A 375 1.24 -8.73 10.00
CA ASP A 375 -0.06 -9.32 9.70
C ASP A 375 -1.05 -8.27 9.20
N MET A 376 -1.05 -7.06 9.76
CA MET A 376 -1.91 -5.96 9.31
C MET A 376 -1.61 -5.53 7.88
N GLY A 377 -0.35 -5.53 7.44
CA GLY A 377 0.02 -5.23 6.05
C GLY A 377 -0.55 -6.24 5.05
N ARG A 378 -0.47 -7.52 5.40
CA ARG A 378 -1.04 -8.61 4.58
C ARG A 378 -2.56 -8.60 4.62
N PHE A 379 -3.16 -8.38 5.79
CA PHE A 379 -4.61 -8.23 5.94
C PHE A 379 -5.14 -7.07 5.11
N TYR A 380 -4.46 -5.92 5.12
CA TYR A 380 -4.77 -4.78 4.27
C TYR A 380 -4.76 -5.16 2.78
N GLN A 381 -3.67 -5.76 2.29
CA GLN A 381 -3.58 -6.11 0.87
C GLN A 381 -4.68 -7.09 0.44
N ILE A 382 -5.02 -8.10 1.26
CA ILE A 382 -6.10 -9.06 0.93
C ILE A 382 -7.49 -8.43 0.99
N THR A 383 -7.75 -7.58 1.99
CA THR A 383 -9.10 -7.02 2.22
C THR A 383 -9.38 -5.75 1.44
N ASP A 384 -8.36 -5.14 0.83
CA ASP A 384 -8.44 -3.95 -0.01
C ASP A 384 -8.22 -4.22 -1.51
N THR A 385 -7.99 -5.49 -1.89
CA THR A 385 -7.90 -5.92 -3.30
C THR A 385 -9.19 -6.61 -3.73
N GLY A 386 -9.97 -5.95 -4.59
CA GLY A 386 -11.20 -6.47 -5.20
C GLY A 386 -11.02 -6.70 -6.70
N GLU A 387 -11.81 -5.99 -7.51
CA GLU A 387 -11.58 -5.90 -8.96
C GLU A 387 -10.40 -4.99 -9.31
N ILE A 388 -10.03 -4.08 -8.40
CA ILE A 388 -8.87 -3.20 -8.51
C ILE A 388 -7.89 -3.44 -7.35
N PRO A 389 -6.59 -3.13 -7.53
CA PRO A 389 -5.62 -3.19 -6.45
C PRO A 389 -5.97 -2.18 -5.35
N PRO A 390 -5.33 -2.28 -4.17
CA PRO A 390 -5.57 -1.36 -3.07
C PRO A 390 -5.40 0.10 -3.51
N PHE A 391 -6.41 0.92 -3.22
CA PHE A 391 -6.55 2.27 -3.77
C PHE A 391 -7.12 3.22 -2.72
N TRP A 392 -6.29 4.10 -2.16
CA TRP A 392 -6.70 5.07 -1.15
C TRP A 392 -6.86 6.46 -1.75
N GLY A 393 -7.89 6.65 -2.59
CA GLY A 393 -8.14 7.89 -3.33
C GLY A 393 -7.25 8.07 -4.58
N GLN A 394 -6.06 7.50 -4.58
CA GLN A 394 -5.13 7.46 -5.71
C GLN A 394 -4.24 6.23 -5.58
N HIS A 395 -3.83 5.64 -6.70
CA HIS A 395 -2.70 4.73 -6.75
C HIS A 395 -1.50 5.52 -7.25
N ASN A 396 -0.68 5.99 -6.31
CA ASN A 396 0.50 6.78 -6.63
C ASN A 396 1.73 5.86 -6.71
N ILE A 397 2.18 5.64 -7.95
CA ILE A 397 3.20 4.64 -8.29
C ILE A 397 4.61 5.11 -7.91
N ASN A 398 4.80 6.40 -7.66
CA ASN A 398 6.12 6.94 -7.33
C ASN A 398 6.64 6.56 -5.93
N THR A 399 5.91 5.70 -5.20
CA THR A 399 6.37 5.06 -3.97
C THR A 399 6.28 3.53 -3.99
N ASN A 400 5.21 3.00 -4.61
CA ASN A 400 4.90 1.57 -4.78
C ASN A 400 4.93 0.72 -3.48
N LEU A 401 4.75 1.34 -2.32
CA LEU A 401 4.88 0.70 -1.01
C LEU A 401 3.67 -0.16 -0.61
N GLN A 402 2.52 0.04 -1.26
CA GLN A 402 1.26 -0.59 -0.86
C GLN A 402 1.21 -2.08 -1.22
N VAL A 403 2.03 -2.53 -2.18
CA VAL A 403 1.99 -3.89 -2.73
C VAL A 403 3.33 -4.63 -2.70
N CYS A 404 4.42 -3.97 -2.27
CA CYS A 404 5.81 -4.43 -2.46
C CYS A 404 6.20 -5.76 -1.77
N ALA A 405 5.32 -6.31 -0.93
CA ALA A 405 5.51 -7.62 -0.29
C ALA A 405 4.60 -8.72 -0.84
N GLY A 406 3.70 -8.41 -1.78
CA GLY A 406 2.66 -9.34 -2.23
C GLY A 406 3.26 -10.62 -2.83
N ASN A 407 4.29 -10.48 -3.67
CA ASN A 407 5.01 -11.59 -4.27
C ASN A 407 5.69 -12.48 -3.21
N ASN A 408 6.47 -11.90 -2.28
CA ASN A 408 7.19 -12.70 -1.28
C ASN A 408 6.28 -13.36 -0.24
N THR A 409 5.08 -12.83 -0.02
CA THR A 409 4.17 -13.32 1.02
C THR A 409 3.02 -14.20 0.50
N GLY A 410 3.10 -14.61 -0.77
CA GLY A 410 2.19 -15.57 -1.40
C GLY A 410 0.81 -15.01 -1.74
N LEU A 411 0.69 -13.69 -1.92
CA LEU A 411 -0.54 -12.99 -2.30
C LEU A 411 -0.67 -12.88 -3.83
N PHE A 412 -0.47 -14.01 -4.52
CA PHE A 412 -0.39 -14.06 -5.98
C PHE A 412 -1.69 -13.63 -6.67
N ASP A 413 -2.85 -13.96 -6.10
CA ASP A 413 -4.14 -13.56 -6.66
C ASP A 413 -4.32 -12.03 -6.58
N GLU A 414 -3.89 -11.43 -5.46
CA GLU A 414 -3.94 -9.98 -5.26
C GLU A 414 -2.94 -9.25 -6.17
N MET A 415 -1.74 -9.80 -6.35
CA MET A 415 -0.75 -9.26 -7.29
C MET A 415 -1.20 -9.36 -8.76
N ASP A 416 -1.91 -10.41 -9.12
CA ASP A 416 -2.46 -10.57 -10.47
C ASP A 416 -3.55 -9.53 -10.80
N VAL A 417 -4.34 -9.10 -9.80
CA VAL A 417 -5.23 -7.93 -9.94
C VAL A 417 -4.42 -6.66 -10.21
N TYR A 418 -3.34 -6.45 -9.44
CA TYR A 418 -2.43 -5.32 -9.65
C TYR A 418 -1.78 -5.33 -11.04
N PHE A 419 -1.30 -6.47 -11.54
CA PHE A 419 -0.71 -6.56 -12.88
C PHE A 419 -1.73 -6.25 -13.97
N ARG A 420 -2.91 -6.87 -13.93
CA ARG A 420 -3.97 -6.62 -14.91
C ARG A 420 -4.42 -5.17 -14.93
N TYR A 421 -4.47 -4.53 -13.77
CA TYR A 421 -4.87 -3.13 -13.65
C TYR A 421 -4.04 -2.21 -14.57
N TYR A 422 -2.74 -2.49 -14.75
CA TYR A 422 -1.88 -1.75 -15.67
C TYR A 422 -1.99 -2.24 -17.11
N GLU A 423 -2.04 -3.56 -17.30
CA GLU A 423 -2.15 -4.17 -18.64
C GLU A 423 -3.40 -3.71 -19.38
N THR A 424 -4.51 -3.54 -18.68
CA THR A 424 -5.77 -3.06 -19.29
C THR A 424 -5.69 -1.62 -19.78
N LYS A 425 -4.61 -0.88 -19.48
CA LYS A 425 -4.42 0.54 -19.81
C LYS A 425 -3.37 0.77 -20.90
N PHE A 426 -2.85 -0.28 -21.53
CA PHE A 426 -1.79 -0.14 -22.53
C PHE A 426 -2.17 0.77 -23.71
N ASP A 427 -3.43 0.76 -24.16
CA ASP A 427 -3.86 1.66 -25.24
C ASP A 427 -3.79 3.14 -24.85
N ASP A 428 -4.09 3.45 -23.59
CA ASP A 428 -3.91 4.79 -23.04
C ASP A 428 -2.42 5.15 -22.94
N PHE A 429 -1.58 4.20 -22.51
CA PHE A 429 -0.14 4.41 -22.39
C PHE A 429 0.54 4.64 -23.75
N ARG A 430 0.10 3.95 -24.81
CA ARG A 430 0.52 4.23 -26.20
C ARG A 430 0.07 5.61 -26.65
N THR A 431 -1.13 6.03 -26.25
CA THR A 431 -1.63 7.38 -26.54
C THR A 431 -0.79 8.45 -25.84
N ASN A 432 -0.42 8.23 -24.58
CA ASN A 432 0.47 9.09 -23.82
C ASN A 432 1.84 9.23 -24.51
N ALA A 433 2.49 8.12 -24.85
CA ALA A 433 3.80 8.11 -25.52
C ALA A 433 3.76 8.90 -26.84
N ARG A 434 2.74 8.67 -27.67
CA ARG A 434 2.55 9.36 -28.95
C ARG A 434 2.32 10.86 -28.77
N LYS A 435 1.43 11.27 -27.86
CA LYS A 435 1.03 12.67 -27.69
C LYS A 435 2.09 13.51 -26.99
N LEU A 436 2.76 12.95 -25.99
CA LEU A 436 3.71 13.70 -25.17
C LEU A 436 5.13 13.69 -25.75
N TYR A 437 5.53 12.60 -26.42
CA TYR A 437 6.91 12.40 -26.88
C TYR A 437 7.03 12.12 -28.38
N GLY A 438 5.93 11.90 -29.10
CA GLY A 438 5.99 11.42 -30.48
C GLY A 438 6.59 10.01 -30.58
N ALA A 439 6.64 9.28 -29.47
CA ALA A 439 7.31 7.99 -29.32
C ALA A 439 6.33 6.82 -29.52
N ARG A 440 6.89 5.69 -29.96
CA ARG A 440 6.24 4.37 -29.89
C ARG A 440 6.30 3.84 -28.44
N GLY A 441 5.69 2.68 -28.20
CA GLY A 441 5.78 2.00 -26.91
C GLY A 441 4.82 2.52 -25.84
N LEU A 442 5.12 2.21 -24.58
CA LEU A 442 4.24 2.47 -23.43
C LEU A 442 4.81 3.54 -22.50
N LEU A 443 4.01 4.58 -22.23
CA LEU A 443 4.27 5.58 -21.18
C LEU A 443 3.10 5.61 -20.19
N ALA A 444 3.30 5.02 -19.01
CA ALA A 444 2.26 4.94 -17.98
C ALA A 444 2.12 6.22 -17.16
N SER A 445 0.88 6.54 -16.78
CA SER A 445 0.62 7.62 -15.83
C SER A 445 0.91 7.19 -14.39
N VAL A 446 1.57 8.06 -13.62
CA VAL A 446 1.79 7.87 -12.17
C VAL A 446 0.49 7.88 -11.36
N HIS A 447 -0.58 8.46 -11.91
CA HIS A 447 -1.91 8.57 -11.28
C HIS A 447 -2.95 7.92 -12.19
N CYS A 448 -2.83 6.61 -12.40
CA CYS A 448 -3.86 5.87 -13.11
C CYS A 448 -5.17 5.90 -12.30
N ASP A 449 -6.28 6.10 -12.99
CA ASP A 449 -7.61 5.89 -12.44
C ASP A 449 -8.03 4.43 -12.62
N TYR A 450 -9.09 4.00 -11.96
CA TYR A 450 -9.59 2.64 -12.14
C TYR A 450 -9.95 2.33 -13.59
N ASP A 451 -10.47 3.30 -14.34
CA ASP A 451 -10.96 3.15 -15.72
C ASP A 451 -10.10 3.86 -16.79
N SER A 452 -8.97 4.48 -16.44
CA SER A 452 -8.14 5.22 -17.40
C SER A 452 -6.66 5.26 -17.00
N GLY A 453 -5.78 5.12 -18.00
CA GLY A 453 -4.33 5.32 -17.90
C GLY A 453 -3.83 6.61 -18.54
N LEU A 454 -4.73 7.48 -19.04
CA LEU A 454 -4.36 8.72 -19.74
C LEU A 454 -3.71 9.74 -18.80
N TYR A 455 -2.67 10.41 -19.28
CA TYR A 455 -2.11 11.57 -18.60
C TYR A 455 -3.04 12.77 -18.76
N TYR A 456 -3.76 13.12 -17.69
CA TYR A 456 -4.50 14.36 -17.61
C TYR A 456 -4.06 15.23 -16.42
N HIS A 457 -3.24 14.71 -15.50
CA HIS A 457 -2.63 15.49 -14.42
C HIS A 457 -1.35 16.18 -14.91
N PHE A 458 -1.39 17.51 -15.01
CA PHE A 458 -0.25 18.34 -15.38
C PHE A 458 -0.01 19.43 -14.36
N SER A 459 1.26 19.74 -14.15
CA SER A 459 1.70 20.79 -13.25
C SER A 459 3.06 21.33 -13.65
N LYS A 460 3.26 22.63 -13.39
CA LYS A 460 4.61 23.22 -13.37
C LYS A 460 5.45 22.68 -12.21
N THR A 461 4.84 22.44 -11.06
CA THR A 461 5.50 22.03 -9.81
C THR A 461 5.55 20.51 -9.61
N TYR A 462 4.69 19.75 -10.27
CA TYR A 462 4.73 18.27 -10.27
C TYR A 462 4.61 17.76 -11.70
N PRO A 463 5.65 17.93 -12.54
CA PRO A 463 5.62 17.59 -13.96
C PRO A 463 5.72 16.07 -14.16
N HIS A 464 4.73 15.31 -13.66
CA HIS A 464 4.72 13.85 -13.68
C HIS A 464 4.78 13.23 -15.07
N TYR A 465 4.43 13.98 -16.12
CA TYR A 465 4.63 13.54 -17.49
C TYR A 465 6.12 13.37 -17.84
N ALA A 466 7.02 14.06 -17.12
CA ALA A 466 8.47 13.99 -17.28
C ALA A 466 9.13 12.90 -16.44
N TRP A 467 8.40 12.19 -15.57
CA TRP A 467 8.94 10.99 -14.92
C TRP A 467 8.57 9.76 -15.75
N THR A 468 9.58 9.16 -16.37
CA THR A 468 9.40 8.11 -17.39
C THR A 468 9.49 6.69 -16.82
N GLY A 469 10.08 6.53 -15.63
CA GLY A 469 10.30 5.23 -14.99
C GLY A 469 9.05 4.50 -14.48
N CYS A 470 7.89 5.16 -14.45
CA CYS A 470 6.66 4.63 -13.85
C CYS A 470 6.37 3.15 -14.20
N LEU A 471 6.19 2.82 -15.48
CA LEU A 471 5.83 1.46 -15.90
C LEU A 471 6.97 0.45 -15.69
N GLY A 472 8.23 0.88 -15.80
CA GLY A 472 9.36 0.00 -15.53
C GLY A 472 9.39 -0.46 -14.07
N TRP A 473 9.06 0.42 -13.13
CA TRP A 473 8.91 0.04 -11.72
C TRP A 473 7.73 -0.91 -11.50
N ILE A 474 6.59 -0.72 -12.18
CA ILE A 474 5.51 -1.74 -12.14
C ILE A 474 6.02 -3.11 -12.59
N TYR A 475 6.85 -3.14 -13.64
CA TYR A 475 7.42 -4.38 -14.19
C TYR A 475 8.49 -5.02 -13.32
N ASN A 476 9.06 -4.31 -12.34
CA ASN A 476 9.86 -4.92 -11.27
C ASN A 476 9.02 -5.93 -10.47
N GLU A 477 7.72 -5.64 -10.22
CA GLU A 477 6.82 -6.57 -9.52
C GLU A 477 6.42 -7.77 -10.40
N LEU A 478 6.21 -7.57 -11.71
CA LEU A 478 5.96 -8.67 -12.65
C LEU A 478 7.20 -9.59 -12.77
N TRP A 479 8.39 -8.99 -12.82
CA TRP A 479 9.64 -9.74 -12.78
C TRP A 479 9.80 -10.50 -11.46
N GLY A 480 9.50 -9.84 -10.34
CA GLY A 480 9.47 -10.45 -9.01
C GLY A 480 8.57 -11.69 -8.95
N TYR A 481 7.38 -11.64 -9.57
CA TYR A 481 6.49 -12.79 -9.70
C TYR A 481 7.16 -13.98 -10.40
N TYR A 482 7.85 -13.73 -11.52
CA TYR A 482 8.63 -14.77 -12.20
C TYR A 482 9.75 -15.33 -11.30
N LEU A 483 10.45 -14.49 -10.55
CA LEU A 483 11.53 -14.93 -9.65
C LEU A 483 11.02 -15.79 -8.47
N VAL A 484 9.78 -15.58 -8.02
CA VAL A 484 9.19 -16.37 -6.93
C VAL A 484 8.45 -17.63 -7.40
N THR A 485 7.99 -17.68 -8.65
CA THR A 485 7.21 -18.83 -9.19
C THR A 485 7.99 -19.70 -10.16
N GLY A 486 8.90 -19.11 -10.95
CA GLY A 486 9.55 -19.76 -12.09
C GLY A 486 8.63 -19.96 -13.29
N ASP A 487 7.51 -19.26 -13.36
CA ASP A 487 6.52 -19.40 -14.44
C ASP A 487 7.03 -18.83 -15.77
N LEU A 488 7.41 -19.73 -16.68
CA LEU A 488 7.91 -19.39 -18.02
C LEU A 488 6.80 -18.97 -18.99
N GLU A 489 5.55 -19.37 -18.76
CA GLU A 489 4.41 -18.93 -19.57
C GLU A 489 4.08 -17.48 -19.22
N PHE A 490 4.01 -17.15 -17.92
CA PHE A 490 3.87 -15.77 -17.45
C PHE A 490 4.99 -14.85 -17.98
N LEU A 491 6.24 -15.32 -17.91
CA LEU A 491 7.39 -14.59 -18.44
C LEU A 491 7.24 -14.30 -19.95
N ARG A 492 6.84 -15.31 -20.73
CA ARG A 492 6.69 -15.19 -22.18
C ARG A 492 5.51 -14.32 -22.59
N ASP A 493 4.37 -14.50 -21.96
CA ASP A 493 3.09 -13.98 -22.46
C ASP A 493 2.71 -12.63 -21.83
N ARG A 494 3.29 -12.28 -20.68
CA ARG A 494 2.97 -11.05 -19.96
C ARG A 494 4.17 -10.13 -19.77
N VAL A 495 5.30 -10.67 -19.29
CA VAL A 495 6.49 -9.85 -18.98
C VAL A 495 7.18 -9.36 -20.26
N VAL A 496 7.56 -10.28 -21.16
CA VAL A 496 8.31 -9.92 -22.38
C VAL A 496 7.56 -8.91 -23.26
N PRO A 497 6.26 -9.06 -23.59
CA PRO A 497 5.57 -8.10 -24.45
C PRO A 497 5.56 -6.68 -23.89
N GLY A 498 5.33 -6.53 -22.58
CA GLY A 498 5.38 -5.23 -21.93
C GLY A 498 6.77 -4.62 -21.88
N LEU A 499 7.78 -5.40 -21.47
CA LEU A 499 9.18 -4.93 -21.45
C LEU A 499 9.65 -4.49 -22.84
N LYS A 500 9.25 -5.21 -23.92
CA LYS A 500 9.55 -4.81 -25.30
C LYS A 500 8.98 -3.44 -25.64
N GLU A 501 7.73 -3.15 -25.26
CA GLU A 501 7.12 -1.84 -25.54
C GLU A 501 7.65 -0.72 -24.64
N ILE A 502 8.08 -1.02 -23.41
CA ILE A 502 8.76 -0.03 -22.55
C ILE A 502 10.15 0.30 -23.13
N ALA A 503 10.92 -0.72 -23.53
CA ALA A 503 12.22 -0.52 -24.19
C ALA A 503 12.08 0.28 -25.50
N LEU A 504 11.03 0.00 -26.28
CA LEU A 504 10.69 0.73 -27.49
C LEU A 504 10.37 2.20 -27.24
N PHE A 505 9.69 2.52 -26.12
CA PHE A 505 9.50 3.91 -25.71
C PHE A 505 10.84 4.60 -25.42
N TYR A 506 11.72 3.96 -24.64
CA TYR A 506 13.04 4.52 -24.34
C TYR A 506 13.93 4.69 -25.58
N GLU A 507 13.80 3.83 -26.59
CA GLU A 507 14.52 3.96 -27.87
C GLU A 507 14.18 5.27 -28.58
N ASP A 508 12.89 5.62 -28.64
CA ASP A 508 12.42 6.84 -29.29
C ASP A 508 12.59 8.09 -28.40
N TYR A 509 12.42 7.93 -27.08
CA TYR A 509 12.54 9.02 -26.11
C TYR A 509 14.00 9.46 -25.90
N ALA A 510 14.92 8.54 -25.61
CA ALA A 510 16.31 8.81 -25.26
C ALA A 510 17.26 8.81 -26.48
N CYS A 511 16.80 9.45 -27.57
CA CYS A 511 17.43 9.42 -28.89
C CYS A 511 18.56 10.45 -29.10
N ASP A 512 18.62 11.48 -28.27
CA ASP A 512 19.71 12.47 -28.29
C ASP A 512 20.90 11.98 -27.44
N THR A 513 22.13 12.32 -27.84
CA THR A 513 23.35 11.97 -27.07
C THR A 513 24.11 13.18 -26.56
N ASP A 514 24.89 12.98 -25.49
CA ASP A 514 25.88 13.92 -24.98
C ASP A 514 27.19 13.87 -25.79
N GLU A 515 28.20 14.62 -25.32
CA GLU A 515 29.52 14.72 -25.96
C GLU A 515 30.31 13.39 -25.90
N ASP A 516 29.98 12.50 -24.95
CA ASP A 516 30.59 11.18 -24.77
C ASP A 516 29.80 10.07 -25.51
N GLY A 517 28.76 10.44 -26.27
CA GLY A 517 27.91 9.52 -27.00
C GLY A 517 26.92 8.75 -26.13
N ARG A 518 26.64 9.21 -24.90
CA ARG A 518 25.64 8.63 -24.00
C ARG A 518 24.27 9.22 -24.27
N SER A 519 23.22 8.41 -24.19
CA SER A 519 21.84 8.88 -24.34
C SER A 519 21.48 9.93 -23.30
N ILE A 520 20.61 10.88 -23.64
CA ILE A 520 20.12 11.92 -22.71
C ILE A 520 18.64 11.69 -22.41
N PHE A 521 18.29 11.72 -21.13
CA PHE A 521 16.92 11.60 -20.63
C PHE A 521 16.36 13.00 -20.37
N TYR A 522 15.54 13.50 -21.30
CA TYR A 522 14.85 14.79 -21.14
C TYR A 522 13.58 14.97 -22.02
N PRO A 523 12.59 15.74 -21.54
CA PRO A 523 12.30 16.10 -20.14
C PRO A 523 12.36 14.93 -19.17
N SER A 524 13.04 15.10 -18.05
CA SER A 524 13.15 14.12 -16.95
C SER A 524 12.74 14.76 -15.62
N PHE A 525 12.29 13.96 -14.67
CA PHE A 525 11.88 14.39 -13.34
C PHE A 525 12.22 13.29 -12.32
N SER A 526 12.92 13.65 -11.24
CA SER A 526 13.14 12.77 -10.10
C SER A 526 11.97 12.97 -9.13
N PRO A 527 11.06 12.01 -8.93
CA PRO A 527 9.92 12.22 -8.06
C PRO A 527 10.37 12.45 -6.61
N GLU A 528 9.96 13.50 -5.92
CA GLU A 528 9.40 14.76 -6.45
C GLU A 528 10.36 15.96 -6.23
N ASP A 529 11.67 15.76 -6.43
CA ASP A 529 12.72 16.75 -6.20
C ASP A 529 12.75 17.85 -7.29
N PRO A 530 12.81 19.15 -6.96
CA PRO A 530 12.93 19.77 -5.63
C PRO A 530 11.61 20.30 -5.05
N THR A 531 10.48 19.71 -5.41
CA THR A 531 9.17 20.24 -5.05
C THR A 531 8.83 20.04 -3.58
N PRO A 532 8.62 21.13 -2.81
CA PRO A 532 8.18 21.02 -1.43
C PRO A 532 6.66 20.84 -1.36
N ILE A 533 6.20 20.21 -0.28
CA ILE A 533 4.78 20.07 0.02
C ILE A 533 4.14 21.47 0.20
N TRP A 534 3.01 21.71 -0.48
CA TRP A 534 2.28 22.99 -0.56
C TRP A 534 2.99 24.15 -1.30
N ALA A 535 4.00 23.90 -2.14
CA ALA A 535 4.44 24.91 -3.09
C ALA A 535 3.25 25.35 -3.97
N GLY A 536 2.89 26.62 -3.88
CA GLY A 536 2.17 27.29 -4.97
C GLY A 536 3.02 27.22 -6.25
N ALA A 537 2.40 27.42 -7.40
CA ALA A 537 3.05 27.32 -8.71
C ALA A 537 4.21 28.32 -8.95
N GLU A 538 4.55 29.17 -7.98
CA GLU A 538 5.55 30.22 -8.12
C GLU A 538 6.96 29.69 -7.81
N HIS A 539 7.84 29.80 -8.81
CA HIS A 539 9.30 29.61 -8.71
C HIS A 539 9.84 28.18 -8.51
N THR A 540 9.00 27.14 -8.57
CA THR A 540 9.48 25.75 -8.58
C THR A 540 9.25 25.12 -9.95
N TYR A 541 10.33 24.83 -10.66
CA TYR A 541 10.31 24.16 -11.96
C TYR A 541 11.17 22.90 -11.84
N PRO A 542 10.60 21.69 -11.66
CA PRO A 542 11.38 20.47 -11.42
C PRO A 542 11.81 19.70 -12.67
N THR A 543 11.34 20.10 -13.85
CA THR A 543 11.74 19.42 -15.09
C THR A 543 13.23 19.64 -15.35
N ARG A 544 13.96 18.55 -15.48
CA ARG A 544 15.43 18.48 -15.51
C ARG A 544 15.89 17.49 -16.58
N ILE A 545 17.16 17.10 -16.50
CA ILE A 545 17.86 16.18 -17.37
C ILE A 545 18.44 15.05 -16.52
N ASN A 546 18.36 13.81 -17.00
CA ASN A 546 19.06 12.65 -16.43
C ASN A 546 18.77 12.44 -14.93
N SER A 547 17.50 12.31 -14.53
CA SER A 547 17.21 11.75 -13.21
C SER A 547 17.82 10.35 -13.13
N VAL A 548 18.54 10.07 -12.04
CA VAL A 548 19.19 8.75 -11.89
C VAL A 548 18.15 7.64 -11.84
N MET A 549 16.98 7.89 -11.24
CA MET A 549 15.89 6.92 -11.19
C MET A 549 15.40 6.49 -12.59
N ASP A 550 15.18 7.42 -13.54
CA ASP A 550 14.77 7.06 -14.90
C ASP A 550 15.82 6.16 -15.60
N ILE A 551 17.10 6.46 -15.39
CA ILE A 551 18.22 5.70 -15.96
C ILE A 551 18.29 4.30 -15.35
N MET A 552 18.18 4.21 -14.02
CA MET A 552 18.17 2.96 -13.25
C MET A 552 17.05 2.02 -13.71
N ILE A 553 15.84 2.56 -13.85
CA ILE A 553 14.67 1.80 -14.30
C ILE A 553 14.81 1.37 -15.77
N CYS A 554 15.29 2.25 -16.65
CA CYS A 554 15.53 1.89 -18.05
C CYS A 554 16.57 0.75 -18.16
N ARG A 555 17.64 0.79 -17.35
CA ARG A 555 18.60 -0.31 -17.28
C ARG A 555 17.94 -1.61 -16.83
N GLU A 556 17.16 -1.59 -15.76
CA GLU A 556 16.47 -2.79 -15.26
C GLU A 556 15.49 -3.37 -16.29
N VAL A 557 14.74 -2.53 -17.02
CA VAL A 557 13.86 -2.96 -18.12
C VAL A 557 14.66 -3.69 -19.20
N LEU A 558 15.79 -3.14 -19.62
CA LEU A 558 16.64 -3.73 -20.67
C LEU A 558 17.32 -5.03 -20.18
N ASP A 559 17.83 -5.04 -18.96
CA ASP A 559 18.44 -6.23 -18.34
C ASP A 559 17.44 -7.37 -18.22
N ASN A 560 16.25 -7.10 -17.67
CA ASN A 560 15.19 -8.10 -17.53
C ASN A 560 14.67 -8.58 -18.90
N LEU A 561 14.59 -7.71 -19.91
CA LEU A 561 14.19 -8.10 -21.26
C LEU A 561 15.22 -9.04 -21.90
N ILE A 562 16.51 -8.69 -21.82
CA ILE A 562 17.61 -9.51 -22.34
C ILE A 562 17.64 -10.87 -21.63
N GLU A 563 17.54 -10.89 -20.30
CA GLU A 563 17.53 -12.12 -19.50
C GLU A 563 16.31 -12.99 -19.82
N ALA A 564 15.12 -12.40 -19.92
CA ALA A 564 13.89 -13.11 -20.26
C ALA A 564 13.96 -13.76 -21.64
N CYS A 565 14.37 -13.01 -22.65
CA CYS A 565 14.50 -13.48 -24.03
C CYS A 565 15.58 -14.57 -24.15
N THR A 566 16.71 -14.42 -23.45
CA THR A 566 17.76 -15.43 -23.37
C THR A 566 17.25 -16.71 -22.71
N THR A 567 16.55 -16.59 -21.57
CA THR A 567 15.96 -17.73 -20.84
C THR A 567 14.93 -18.48 -21.68
N LEU A 568 14.13 -17.77 -22.48
CA LEU A 568 13.07 -18.35 -23.30
C LEU A 568 13.54 -18.83 -24.68
N GLY A 569 14.75 -18.45 -25.11
CA GLY A 569 15.27 -18.72 -26.47
C GLY A 569 14.46 -18.03 -27.56
N ILE A 570 14.09 -16.75 -27.36
CA ILE A 570 13.32 -15.94 -28.31
C ILE A 570 14.02 -14.60 -28.57
N GLU A 571 13.72 -13.96 -29.69
CA GLU A 571 14.23 -12.61 -30.03
C GLU A 571 15.77 -12.51 -30.06
N GLU A 572 16.46 -13.61 -30.37
CA GLU A 572 17.93 -13.68 -30.41
C GLU A 572 18.54 -12.59 -31.32
N GLU A 573 17.85 -12.22 -32.40
CA GLU A 573 18.25 -11.18 -33.33
C GLU A 573 18.23 -9.76 -32.74
N ASN A 574 17.46 -9.53 -31.67
CA ASN A 574 17.28 -8.22 -31.04
C ASN A 574 18.16 -8.03 -29.79
N LEU A 575 18.75 -9.10 -29.24
CA LEU A 575 19.57 -9.02 -28.02
C LEU A 575 20.72 -8.02 -28.14
N ALA A 576 21.43 -8.00 -29.28
CA ALA A 576 22.54 -7.07 -29.50
C ALA A 576 22.08 -5.61 -29.58
N HIS A 577 20.85 -5.36 -30.05
CA HIS A 577 20.26 -4.02 -30.09
C HIS A 577 19.94 -3.49 -28.68
N TRP A 578 19.25 -4.30 -27.87
CA TRP A 578 18.95 -3.92 -26.48
C TRP A 578 20.21 -3.80 -25.62
N GLN A 579 21.21 -4.63 -25.88
CA GLN A 579 22.53 -4.53 -25.27
C GLN A 579 23.20 -3.19 -25.59
N ALA A 580 23.19 -2.77 -26.85
CA ALA A 580 23.73 -1.47 -27.25
C ALA A 580 22.96 -0.30 -26.62
N GLN A 581 21.63 -0.38 -26.54
CA GLN A 581 20.80 0.61 -25.86
C GLN A 581 21.16 0.72 -24.37
N ARG A 582 21.35 -0.42 -23.68
CA ARG A 582 21.77 -0.46 -22.27
C ARG A 582 23.15 0.17 -22.08
N ASP A 583 24.10 -0.15 -22.96
CA ASP A 583 25.48 0.33 -22.84
C ASP A 583 25.62 1.83 -23.16
N ALA A 584 24.63 2.43 -23.82
CA ALA A 584 24.56 3.86 -24.12
C ALA A 584 24.02 4.70 -22.95
N LEU A 585 23.50 4.09 -21.88
CA LEU A 585 22.91 4.81 -20.74
C LEU A 585 23.92 5.77 -20.06
N PRO A 586 23.44 6.91 -19.51
CA PRO A 586 24.27 7.85 -18.76
C PRO A 586 25.05 7.19 -17.62
N ARG A 587 26.22 7.75 -17.33
CA ARG A 587 27.00 7.38 -16.15
C ARG A 587 26.48 8.08 -14.91
N TYR A 588 26.48 7.36 -13.79
CA TYR A 588 26.18 7.95 -12.49
C TYR A 588 27.30 8.89 -12.06
N LEU A 589 26.92 9.96 -11.36
CA LEU A 589 27.84 10.97 -10.85
C LEU A 589 27.84 10.91 -9.32
N LEU A 590 28.99 11.26 -8.74
CA LEU A 590 29.14 11.41 -7.30
C LEU A 590 29.27 12.90 -6.94
N ASP A 591 28.84 13.27 -5.75
CA ASP A 591 29.08 14.58 -5.17
C ASP A 591 30.51 14.71 -4.62
N GLU A 592 30.86 15.89 -4.09
CA GLU A 592 32.20 16.19 -3.57
C GLU A 592 32.62 15.33 -2.37
N GLU A 593 31.67 14.71 -1.66
CA GLU A 593 31.90 13.81 -0.52
C GLU A 593 31.83 12.34 -0.92
N GLY A 594 31.59 12.04 -2.21
CA GLY A 594 31.46 10.69 -2.74
C GLY A 594 30.05 10.08 -2.63
N GLY A 595 29.04 10.88 -2.26
CA GLY A 595 27.64 10.45 -2.27
C GLY A 595 27.08 10.34 -3.68
N LEU A 596 26.16 9.40 -3.92
CA LEU A 596 25.50 9.28 -5.22
C LEU A 596 24.65 10.53 -5.50
N LYS A 597 24.87 11.18 -6.64
CA LYS A 597 24.02 12.30 -7.08
C LYS A 597 22.66 11.81 -7.54
N GLU A 598 21.62 12.60 -7.30
CA GLU A 598 20.28 12.34 -7.78
C GLU A 598 20.13 12.61 -9.29
N TRP A 599 21.03 13.43 -9.83
CA TRP A 599 21.06 13.83 -11.24
C TRP A 599 22.39 13.43 -11.89
N ALA A 600 22.33 12.61 -12.93
CA ALA A 600 23.46 12.26 -13.79
C ALA A 600 23.72 13.37 -14.83
N TRP A 601 23.77 14.62 -14.35
CA TRP A 601 24.09 15.81 -15.11
C TRP A 601 24.95 16.77 -14.26
N PRO A 602 26.13 17.22 -14.73
CA PRO A 602 27.08 17.93 -13.88
C PRO A 602 26.56 19.24 -13.28
N THR A 603 25.74 20.00 -14.03
CA THR A 603 25.33 21.35 -13.63
C THR A 603 24.11 21.41 -12.71
N ILE A 604 23.48 20.27 -12.40
CA ILE A 604 22.34 20.21 -11.50
C ILE A 604 22.85 19.98 -10.06
N PRO A 605 22.49 20.87 -9.10
CA PRO A 605 22.87 20.71 -7.70
C PRO A 605 22.00 19.68 -6.97
N GLU A 606 22.53 19.11 -5.90
CA GLU A 606 21.81 18.18 -5.02
C GLU A 606 20.89 18.91 -4.04
N ASN A 607 19.75 18.29 -3.71
CA ASN A 607 18.85 18.74 -2.65
C ASN A 607 18.80 17.72 -1.51
N PHE A 608 19.71 17.86 -0.54
CA PHE A 608 19.80 16.93 0.58
C PHE A 608 18.61 17.01 1.56
N ASN A 609 17.73 18.02 1.47
CA ASN A 609 16.51 18.08 2.28
C ASN A 609 15.25 17.84 1.42
N HIS A 610 15.10 16.59 0.99
CA HIS A 610 13.93 16.10 0.26
C HIS A 610 13.45 14.78 0.83
N ARG A 611 12.14 14.54 0.80
CA ARG A 611 11.56 13.31 1.35
C ARG A 611 11.86 12.07 0.51
N HIS A 612 12.06 12.18 -0.80
CA HIS A 612 12.35 11.04 -1.67
C HIS A 612 13.85 10.72 -1.76
N VAL A 613 14.15 9.44 -2.01
CA VAL A 613 15.48 8.93 -2.34
C VAL A 613 15.45 8.15 -3.66
N SER A 614 14.82 8.71 -4.69
CA SER A 614 14.55 8.06 -5.98
C SER A 614 15.80 7.49 -6.67
N HIS A 615 16.94 8.17 -6.54
CA HIS A 615 18.26 7.70 -6.98
C HIS A 615 18.81 6.46 -6.23
N HIS A 616 18.10 5.90 -5.25
CA HIS A 616 18.45 4.62 -4.61
C HIS A 616 17.76 3.41 -5.25
N TYR A 617 16.97 3.59 -6.31
CA TYR A 617 16.13 2.55 -6.92
C TYR A 617 16.85 1.21 -7.12
N ASP A 618 18.07 1.23 -7.66
CA ASP A 618 18.85 0.01 -7.93
C ASP A 618 19.28 -0.78 -6.71
N LEU A 619 19.28 -0.14 -5.53
CA LEU A 619 19.53 -0.79 -4.25
C LEU A 619 18.23 -1.39 -3.69
N TRP A 620 17.14 -0.62 -3.78
CA TRP A 620 15.78 -1.06 -3.47
C TRP A 620 14.74 -0.20 -4.23
N PRO A 621 13.73 -0.81 -4.87
CA PRO A 621 13.43 -2.25 -4.90
C PRO A 621 14.23 -3.03 -5.96
N GLY A 622 15.06 -2.35 -6.76
CA GLY A 622 16.01 -3.00 -7.64
C GLY A 622 17.02 -3.87 -6.88
N HIS A 623 17.78 -4.64 -7.66
CA HIS A 623 18.80 -5.57 -7.14
C HIS A 623 20.15 -5.40 -7.82
N TYR A 624 20.32 -4.32 -8.59
CA TYR A 624 21.54 -4.08 -9.35
C TYR A 624 22.68 -3.60 -8.47
N ILE A 625 22.44 -2.93 -7.33
CA ILE A 625 23.50 -2.46 -6.43
C ILE A 625 23.49 -3.29 -5.14
N THR A 626 24.56 -4.05 -4.93
CA THR A 626 24.84 -4.76 -3.68
C THR A 626 26.27 -4.50 -3.19
N TRP A 627 26.58 -4.84 -1.93
CA TRP A 627 27.96 -4.79 -1.44
C TRP A 627 28.87 -5.79 -2.16
N GLU A 628 28.31 -6.88 -2.66
CA GLU A 628 29.06 -7.94 -3.31
C GLU A 628 29.37 -7.62 -4.77
N ASP A 629 28.45 -6.96 -5.49
CA ASP A 629 28.57 -6.77 -6.92
C ASP A 629 29.02 -5.33 -7.29
N GLN A 630 28.61 -4.30 -6.53
CA GLN A 630 28.94 -2.88 -6.79
C GLN A 630 29.29 -2.13 -5.50
N PRO A 631 30.36 -2.52 -4.80
CA PRO A 631 30.72 -1.96 -3.49
C PRO A 631 30.95 -0.44 -3.51
N GLU A 632 31.46 0.12 -4.61
CA GLU A 632 31.67 1.57 -4.75
C GLU A 632 30.35 2.34 -4.80
N LEU A 633 29.35 1.84 -5.53
CA LEU A 633 28.02 2.45 -5.59
C LEU A 633 27.22 2.21 -4.31
N ALA A 634 27.34 1.04 -3.68
CA ALA A 634 26.74 0.78 -2.38
C ALA A 634 27.26 1.78 -1.33
N ARG A 635 28.57 2.04 -1.33
CA ARG A 635 29.18 3.06 -0.47
C ARG A 635 28.67 4.47 -0.79
N ALA A 636 28.53 4.82 -2.07
CA ALA A 636 27.99 6.12 -2.48
C ALA A 636 26.54 6.32 -2.04
N ILE A 637 25.70 5.29 -2.13
CA ILE A 637 24.31 5.33 -1.64
C ILE A 637 24.27 5.41 -0.11
N GLN A 638 25.16 4.72 0.60
CA GLN A 638 25.25 4.86 2.05
C GLN A 638 25.52 6.31 2.47
N ILE A 639 26.42 7.01 1.76
CA ILE A 639 26.71 8.42 2.02
C ILE A 639 25.50 9.30 1.69
N SER A 640 24.87 9.14 0.52
CA SER A 640 23.69 9.95 0.15
C SER A 640 22.48 9.70 1.06
N ASN A 641 22.27 8.45 1.52
CA ASN A 641 21.21 8.10 2.47
C ASN A 641 21.36 8.82 3.82
N ARG A 642 22.58 8.88 4.35
CA ARG A 642 22.89 9.59 5.61
C ARG A 642 22.81 11.11 5.48
N LYS A 643 23.02 11.65 4.28
CA LYS A 643 22.89 13.09 4.00
C LYS A 643 21.44 13.54 3.82
N ARG A 644 20.53 12.63 3.45
CA ARG A 644 19.13 12.95 3.15
C ARG A 644 18.34 13.24 4.43
N ALA A 645 17.65 14.38 4.49
CA ALA A 645 16.72 14.74 5.56
C ALA A 645 15.26 14.39 5.17
N HIS A 646 14.27 14.77 6.00
CA HIS A 646 12.88 14.32 5.82
C HIS A 646 11.98 15.29 5.04
N GLN A 647 12.39 16.55 4.84
CA GLN A 647 11.61 17.67 4.26
C GLN A 647 10.28 17.98 4.98
N ASP A 648 9.36 17.03 5.06
CA ASP A 648 7.98 17.18 5.53
C ASP A 648 7.48 16.02 6.43
N ASP A 649 8.38 15.12 6.82
CA ASP A 649 8.09 13.95 7.67
C ASP A 649 7.06 12.97 7.08
N SER A 650 6.91 12.93 5.76
CA SER A 650 6.11 11.89 5.09
C SER A 650 6.70 10.49 5.28
N ALA A 651 5.82 9.52 5.55
CA ALA A 651 6.20 8.16 5.90
C ALA A 651 6.97 7.46 4.77
N HIS A 652 6.56 7.63 3.51
CA HIS A 652 7.17 6.93 2.37
C HIS A 652 8.66 7.25 2.22
N GLY A 653 9.04 8.51 2.47
CA GLY A 653 10.44 8.93 2.42
C GLY A 653 11.31 8.24 3.48
N ILE A 654 10.79 8.15 4.70
CA ILE A 654 11.45 7.43 5.80
C ILE A 654 11.53 5.93 5.48
N ILE A 655 10.47 5.35 4.92
CA ILE A 655 10.39 3.92 4.56
C ILE A 655 11.44 3.54 3.51
N HIS A 656 11.59 4.31 2.43
CA HIS A 656 12.62 4.03 1.42
C HIS A 656 14.04 4.14 1.97
N ARG A 657 14.27 5.06 2.92
CA ARG A 657 15.55 5.17 3.64
C ARG A 657 15.78 3.97 4.57
N VAL A 658 14.75 3.47 5.25
CA VAL A 658 14.81 2.22 6.04
C VAL A 658 15.20 1.05 5.14
N LEU A 659 14.54 0.88 4.00
CA LEU A 659 14.81 -0.21 3.05
C LEU A 659 16.21 -0.10 2.44
N SER A 660 16.66 1.13 2.12
CA SER A 660 18.04 1.39 1.70
C SER A 660 19.03 0.99 2.79
N ALA A 661 18.81 1.41 4.04
CA ALA A 661 19.66 1.07 5.17
C ALA A 661 19.72 -0.45 5.41
N ILE A 662 18.58 -1.15 5.31
CA ILE A 662 18.52 -2.63 5.40
C ILE A 662 19.35 -3.28 4.30
N ARG A 663 19.18 -2.87 3.04
CA ARG A 663 19.95 -3.43 1.91
C ARG A 663 21.45 -3.15 2.05
N LEU A 664 21.82 -1.99 2.59
CA LEU A 664 23.20 -1.59 2.91
C LEU A 664 23.75 -2.18 4.20
N LYS A 665 22.96 -2.95 4.97
CA LYS A 665 23.35 -3.51 6.27
C LYS A 665 23.73 -2.44 7.31
N ASP A 666 23.19 -1.23 7.16
CA ASP A 666 23.40 -0.09 8.06
C ASP A 666 22.34 -0.12 9.19
N VAL A 667 22.57 -1.01 10.16
CA VAL A 667 21.60 -1.28 11.25
C VAL A 667 21.32 -0.03 12.09
N GLU A 668 22.31 0.84 12.29
CA GLU A 668 22.17 2.08 13.07
C GLU A 668 21.16 3.04 12.41
N GLU A 669 21.34 3.33 11.11
CA GLU A 669 20.44 4.18 10.34
C GLU A 669 19.03 3.57 10.22
N MET A 670 18.97 2.24 10.04
CA MET A 670 17.72 1.47 10.00
C MET A 670 16.95 1.60 11.32
N GLU A 671 17.58 1.35 12.47
CA GLU A 671 16.93 1.43 13.79
C GLU A 671 16.43 2.85 14.08
N GLN A 672 17.22 3.87 13.74
CA GLN A 672 16.82 5.27 13.92
C GLN A 672 15.59 5.64 13.07
N SER A 673 15.62 5.29 11.78
CA SER A 673 14.54 5.63 10.85
C SER A 673 13.27 4.81 11.12
N LEU A 674 13.39 3.51 11.40
CA LEU A 674 12.25 2.67 11.75
C LEU A 674 11.67 3.07 13.11
N GLY A 675 12.52 3.40 14.08
CA GLY A 675 12.09 3.92 15.38
C GLY A 675 11.26 5.20 15.27
N THR A 676 11.59 6.09 14.31
CA THR A 676 10.79 7.28 14.02
C THR A 676 9.37 6.92 13.56
N LEU A 677 9.23 5.93 12.67
CA LEU A 677 7.92 5.43 12.23
C LEU A 677 7.13 4.81 13.38
N MET A 678 7.78 4.07 14.26
CA MET A 678 7.11 3.38 15.38
C MET A 678 6.69 4.32 16.51
N ALA A 679 7.51 5.33 16.84
CA ALA A 679 7.34 6.14 18.05
C ALA A 679 6.69 7.52 17.81
N HIS A 680 6.67 8.05 16.57
CA HIS A 680 6.29 9.45 16.33
C HIS A 680 4.92 9.64 15.67
N GLY A 681 3.97 8.74 15.93
CA GLY A 681 2.55 8.96 15.60
C GLY A 681 2.09 8.48 14.22
N PHE A 682 2.93 7.72 13.51
CA PHE A 682 2.53 7.05 12.26
C PHE A 682 1.67 5.81 12.52
N VAL A 683 1.90 5.09 13.62
CA VAL A 683 1.09 3.93 14.03
C VAL A 683 -0.08 4.38 14.92
N THR A 684 -1.29 3.87 14.64
CA THR A 684 -2.52 4.25 15.35
C THR A 684 -2.88 3.27 16.46
N ARG A 685 -3.94 3.58 17.23
CA ARG A 685 -4.52 2.65 18.22
C ARG A 685 -5.34 1.52 17.61
N ALA A 686 -5.44 1.47 16.28
CA ALA A 686 -5.97 0.33 15.52
C ALA A 686 -4.85 -0.44 14.81
N LEU A 687 -3.57 -0.11 15.09
CA LEU A 687 -2.40 -0.59 14.35
C LEU A 687 -2.53 -0.41 12.82
N SER A 688 -3.34 0.56 12.41
CA SER A 688 -3.30 1.15 11.07
C SER A 688 -2.16 2.18 11.02
N THR A 689 -1.83 2.66 9.82
CA THR A 689 -0.73 3.62 9.63
C THR A 689 -1.18 4.94 9.01
N ARG A 690 -0.31 5.95 9.10
CA ARG A 690 -0.52 7.29 8.56
C ARG A 690 0.60 7.71 7.63
N HIS A 691 0.28 8.60 6.70
CA HIS A 691 1.24 9.25 5.80
C HIS A 691 2.09 10.28 6.54
N PHE A 692 1.47 11.06 7.43
CA PHE A 692 2.14 12.05 8.27
C PHE A 692 1.97 11.69 9.75
N PRO A 693 2.89 12.13 10.62
CA PRO A 693 2.75 11.89 12.04
C PRO A 693 1.42 12.49 12.55
N TYR A 694 0.60 11.64 13.20
CA TYR A 694 -0.70 11.99 13.78
C TYR A 694 -1.83 12.42 12.80
N TYR A 695 -1.62 12.41 11.47
CA TYR A 695 -2.63 12.83 10.48
C TYR A 695 -2.49 12.14 9.10
N ALA A 696 -3.57 12.13 8.30
CA ALA A 696 -3.68 11.58 6.94
C ALA A 696 -3.42 10.06 6.86
N PRO A 697 -4.44 9.21 7.05
CA PRO A 697 -4.26 7.78 6.82
C PRO A 697 -3.95 7.52 5.35
N PHE A 698 -2.77 6.98 5.11
CA PHE A 698 -2.40 6.32 3.85
C PHE A 698 -1.71 5.00 4.20
N PRO A 699 -1.85 4.00 3.33
CA PRO A 699 -1.35 2.66 3.59
C PRO A 699 0.13 2.46 3.23
N ASP A 700 0.92 3.52 3.06
CA ASP A 700 2.33 3.39 2.65
C ASP A 700 3.13 2.54 3.64
N LEU A 701 3.11 2.91 4.92
CA LEU A 701 3.73 2.10 5.96
C LEU A 701 3.01 0.76 6.11
N GLN A 702 1.67 0.77 6.07
CA GLN A 702 0.87 -0.45 6.23
C GLN A 702 1.30 -1.55 5.26
N GLY A 703 1.41 -1.25 3.97
CA GLY A 703 1.83 -2.18 2.92
C GLY A 703 3.33 -2.49 2.94
N ALA A 704 4.16 -1.54 3.42
CA ALA A 704 5.60 -1.74 3.49
C ALA A 704 6.07 -2.59 4.67
N MET A 705 5.32 -2.66 5.78
CA MET A 705 5.74 -3.38 6.99
C MET A 705 6.15 -4.84 6.75
N PRO A 706 5.41 -5.64 5.94
CA PRO A 706 5.87 -6.97 5.58
C PRO A 706 7.20 -6.96 4.83
N ALA A 707 7.40 -6.08 3.84
CA ALA A 707 8.65 -5.99 3.09
C ALA A 707 9.83 -5.58 3.98
N ILE A 708 9.66 -4.57 4.85
CA ILE A 708 10.68 -4.13 5.82
C ILE A 708 11.15 -5.31 6.66
N LEU A 709 10.23 -6.06 7.26
CA LEU A 709 10.57 -7.16 8.15
C LEU A 709 11.17 -8.35 7.39
N LEU A 710 10.69 -8.64 6.18
CA LEU A 710 11.30 -9.66 5.33
C LEU A 710 12.74 -9.30 4.97
N GLU A 711 13.00 -8.08 4.51
CA GLU A 711 14.33 -7.60 4.14
C GLU A 711 15.32 -7.63 5.31
N MET A 712 14.85 -7.41 6.55
CA MET A 712 15.68 -7.56 7.76
C MET A 712 16.03 -9.02 8.06
N CYS A 713 15.12 -9.95 7.77
CA CYS A 713 15.24 -11.37 8.11
C CYS A 713 15.90 -12.21 7.03
N VAL A 714 15.65 -11.92 5.75
CA VAL A 714 16.15 -12.68 4.61
C VAL A 714 16.24 -11.79 3.37
N PHE A 715 17.43 -11.74 2.77
CA PHE A 715 17.61 -11.16 1.44
C PHE A 715 17.73 -12.29 0.41
N SER A 716 17.20 -12.06 -0.79
CA SER A 716 17.29 -13.03 -1.87
C SER A 716 17.40 -12.37 -3.24
N ALA A 717 18.13 -13.03 -4.13
CA ALA A 717 18.32 -12.69 -5.53
C ALA A 717 18.58 -13.99 -6.31
N PRO A 718 18.51 -14.01 -7.66
CA PRO A 718 18.83 -15.21 -8.45
C PRO A 718 20.13 -15.88 -7.99
N GLY A 719 20.04 -17.12 -7.50
CA GLY A 719 21.20 -17.90 -7.01
C GLY A 719 21.73 -17.53 -5.62
N VAL A 720 21.12 -16.60 -4.90
CA VAL A 720 21.58 -16.13 -3.57
C VAL A 720 20.44 -16.11 -2.54
N VAL A 721 20.72 -16.64 -1.35
CA VAL A 721 19.93 -16.44 -0.13
C VAL A 721 20.85 -15.97 1.00
N GLU A 722 20.51 -14.87 1.62
CA GLU A 722 21.25 -14.28 2.73
C GLU A 722 20.38 -14.21 3.98
N PHE A 723 20.87 -14.81 5.08
CA PHE A 723 20.12 -14.91 6.33
C PHE A 723 20.44 -13.77 7.30
N LEU A 724 19.38 -13.23 7.91
CA LEU A 724 19.40 -12.22 8.97
C LEU A 724 20.34 -11.03 8.64
N PRO A 725 20.22 -10.42 7.45
CA PRO A 725 21.17 -9.43 6.96
C PRO A 725 21.28 -8.17 7.82
N ALA A 726 20.19 -7.72 8.45
CA ALA A 726 20.14 -6.44 9.16
C ALA A 726 19.16 -6.50 10.35
N LEU A 727 19.39 -7.42 11.28
CA LEU A 727 18.50 -7.63 12.42
C LEU A 727 18.93 -6.81 13.65
N PRO A 728 18.05 -5.96 14.22
CA PRO A 728 18.33 -5.16 15.41
C PRO A 728 18.35 -6.02 16.67
N ALA A 729 19.01 -5.53 17.73
CA ALA A 729 19.14 -6.27 18.98
C ALA A 729 17.78 -6.58 19.66
N ALA A 730 16.79 -5.71 19.46
CA ALA A 730 15.43 -5.92 19.96
C ALA A 730 14.73 -7.14 19.34
N LEU A 731 15.19 -7.62 18.19
CA LEU A 731 14.62 -8.76 17.45
C LEU A 731 15.53 -9.99 17.50
N ASN A 732 16.27 -10.19 18.60
CA ASN A 732 17.24 -11.27 18.75
C ASN A 732 16.66 -12.70 18.73
N GLN A 733 15.34 -12.85 18.71
CA GLN A 733 14.65 -14.12 18.54
C GLN A 733 13.42 -13.95 17.65
N GLY A 734 13.06 -15.01 16.95
CA GLY A 734 11.84 -15.01 16.15
C GLY A 734 11.68 -16.22 15.26
N THR A 735 10.56 -16.24 14.56
CA THR A 735 10.27 -17.24 13.54
C THR A 735 9.55 -16.58 12.36
N LEU A 736 10.03 -16.89 11.16
CA LEU A 736 9.45 -16.52 9.87
C LEU A 736 9.06 -17.81 9.14
N GLN A 737 7.87 -17.87 8.57
CA GLN A 737 7.35 -19.06 7.87
C GLN A 737 6.70 -18.65 6.56
N GLY A 738 6.87 -19.48 5.54
CA GLY A 738 6.13 -19.38 4.28
C GLY A 738 6.44 -18.12 3.46
N VAL A 739 7.70 -17.95 3.05
CA VAL A 739 8.14 -16.82 2.23
C VAL A 739 8.67 -17.32 0.90
N TRP A 740 8.25 -16.71 -0.20
CA TRP A 740 8.82 -16.97 -1.50
C TRP A 740 9.96 -16.00 -1.77
N LEU A 741 11.13 -16.55 -2.04
CA LEU A 741 12.36 -15.80 -2.24
C LEU A 741 12.55 -15.51 -3.74
N TYR A 742 13.17 -14.37 -4.07
CA TYR A 742 13.49 -13.94 -5.44
C TYR A 742 14.66 -14.73 -6.04
N THR A 743 14.62 -16.05 -5.88
CA THR A 743 15.66 -17.02 -6.19
C THR A 743 15.05 -18.38 -6.53
N TRP A 744 13.75 -18.43 -6.83
CA TRP A 744 12.98 -19.66 -7.07
C TRP A 744 13.07 -20.66 -5.92
N ILE A 745 13.06 -20.18 -4.69
CA ILE A 745 13.07 -20.99 -3.46
C ILE A 745 11.94 -20.51 -2.56
N LYS A 746 11.22 -21.45 -1.95
CA LYS A 746 10.32 -21.14 -0.84
C LYS A 746 11.05 -21.40 0.48
N LEU A 747 11.13 -20.39 1.32
CA LEU A 747 11.50 -20.52 2.72
C LEU A 747 10.28 -21.02 3.49
N GLU A 748 10.27 -22.30 3.84
CA GLU A 748 9.19 -22.89 4.63
C GLU A 748 9.25 -22.38 6.08
N ARG A 749 10.46 -22.29 6.63
CA ARG A 749 10.68 -21.85 8.01
C ARG A 749 12.10 -21.30 8.20
N LEU A 750 12.21 -20.20 8.93
CA LEU A 750 13.44 -19.67 9.53
C LEU A 750 13.14 -19.39 11.01
N THR A 751 13.89 -20.00 11.91
CA THR A 751 13.80 -19.74 13.36
C THR A 751 15.17 -19.32 13.85
N TRP A 752 15.24 -18.26 14.64
CA TRP A 752 16.50 -17.75 15.19
C TRP A 752 16.35 -17.34 16.64
N ASP A 753 17.49 -17.32 17.32
CA ASP A 753 17.68 -16.81 18.66
C ASP A 753 19.11 -16.24 18.81
N GLY A 754 19.48 -15.82 20.02
CA GLY A 754 20.83 -15.33 20.32
C GLY A 754 21.95 -16.37 20.14
N PHE A 755 21.65 -17.64 19.88
CA PHE A 755 22.62 -18.72 19.72
C PHE A 755 22.77 -19.20 18.27
N GLY A 756 21.86 -18.82 17.36
CA GLY A 756 21.94 -19.23 15.96
C GLY A 756 20.60 -19.19 15.25
N PHE A 757 20.52 -19.93 14.14
CA PHE A 757 19.27 -20.12 13.41
C PHE A 757 19.18 -21.50 12.74
N THR A 758 17.94 -21.89 12.43
CA THR A 758 17.61 -23.00 11.55
C THR A 758 16.73 -22.51 10.40
N ALA A 759 16.93 -23.06 9.21
CA ALA A 759 16.11 -22.76 8.05
C ALA A 759 15.76 -24.02 7.25
N GLU A 760 14.57 -24.04 6.68
CA GLU A 760 14.08 -25.03 5.73
C GLU A 760 13.75 -24.33 4.42
N LEU A 761 14.50 -24.66 3.37
CA LEU A 761 14.35 -24.11 2.03
C LEU A 761 13.87 -25.19 1.05
N VAL A 762 12.92 -24.87 0.19
CA VAL A 762 12.41 -25.76 -0.86
C VAL A 762 12.65 -25.12 -2.23
N PRO A 763 13.61 -25.62 -3.03
CA PRO A 763 13.85 -25.15 -4.38
C PRO A 763 12.71 -25.49 -5.35
N LEU A 764 12.33 -24.54 -6.20
CA LEU A 764 11.32 -24.71 -7.25
C LEU A 764 11.94 -25.14 -8.59
N LYS A 765 13.26 -25.05 -8.72
CA LYS A 765 14.07 -25.54 -9.85
C LYS A 765 15.43 -26.04 -9.38
N ASP A 766 16.10 -26.79 -10.25
CA ASP A 766 17.51 -27.15 -10.07
C ASP A 766 18.37 -25.90 -10.31
N GLN A 767 19.32 -25.62 -9.42
CA GLN A 767 20.22 -24.47 -9.52
C GLN A 767 21.44 -24.61 -8.62
N GLU A 768 22.50 -23.84 -8.89
CA GLU A 768 23.53 -23.55 -7.89
C GLU A 768 23.02 -22.48 -6.94
N LEU A 769 23.23 -22.68 -5.65
CA LEU A 769 22.78 -21.77 -4.60
C LEU A 769 23.97 -21.28 -3.77
N THR A 770 24.06 -19.97 -3.59
CA THR A 770 24.94 -19.33 -2.60
C THR A 770 24.13 -19.00 -1.35
N LEU A 771 24.47 -19.64 -0.24
CA LEU A 771 23.99 -19.25 1.08
C LEU A 771 24.97 -18.27 1.71
N ARG A 772 24.49 -17.12 2.18
CA ARG A 772 25.30 -16.07 2.81
C ARG A 772 24.90 -15.84 4.27
N PHE A 773 25.92 -15.64 5.11
CA PHE A 773 25.84 -15.53 6.55
C PHE A 773 26.65 -14.30 7.00
N ARG A 774 26.03 -13.37 7.73
CA ARG A 774 26.70 -12.15 8.22
C ARG A 774 27.28 -12.28 9.63
N GLY A 775 26.70 -13.12 10.48
CA GLY A 775 27.21 -13.41 11.82
C GLY A 775 28.45 -14.31 11.80
N LYS A 776 29.25 -14.27 12.87
CA LYS A 776 30.33 -15.25 13.10
C LYS A 776 29.71 -16.61 13.45
N ALA A 777 29.51 -17.46 12.44
CA ALA A 777 29.07 -18.83 12.69
C ALA A 777 30.20 -19.63 13.37
N GLY A 778 29.90 -20.19 14.55
CA GLY A 778 30.75 -21.17 15.21
C GLY A 778 30.65 -22.55 14.56
N SER A 779 29.48 -22.92 14.03
CA SER A 779 29.32 -24.11 13.19
C SER A 779 28.17 -23.94 12.18
N LEU A 780 28.31 -24.56 11.02
CA LEU A 780 27.27 -24.60 9.98
C LEU A 780 27.05 -26.05 9.55
N ARG A 781 25.79 -26.49 9.58
CA ARG A 781 25.36 -27.77 9.03
C ARG A 781 24.30 -27.59 7.96
N ILE A 782 24.44 -28.33 6.87
CA ILE A 782 23.48 -28.37 5.77
C ILE A 782 23.13 -29.84 5.55
N ASN A 783 21.84 -30.17 5.64
CA ASN A 783 21.34 -31.56 5.59
C ASN A 783 22.05 -32.52 6.57
N GLY A 784 22.51 -31.97 7.71
CA GLY A 784 23.22 -32.71 8.75
C GLY A 784 24.74 -32.82 8.55
N GLU A 785 25.26 -32.46 7.38
CA GLU A 785 26.69 -32.44 7.06
C GLU A 785 27.33 -31.12 7.49
N GLU A 786 28.57 -31.14 7.95
CA GLU A 786 29.28 -29.94 8.38
C GLU A 786 29.93 -29.22 7.20
N HIS A 787 29.73 -27.90 7.11
CA HIS A 787 30.29 -27.05 6.07
C HIS A 787 31.15 -25.94 6.65
N ALA A 788 32.29 -25.68 6.03
CA ALA A 788 33.11 -24.53 6.35
C ALA A 788 32.63 -23.29 5.60
N LEU A 789 32.45 -22.18 6.31
CA LEU A 789 32.22 -20.88 5.68
C LEU A 789 33.51 -20.36 5.03
N ARG A 790 33.42 -19.92 3.79
CA ARG A 790 34.47 -19.15 3.12
C ARG A 790 33.93 -17.75 2.86
N GLU A 791 34.54 -16.75 3.49
CA GLU A 791 34.11 -15.35 3.37
C GLU A 791 32.61 -15.16 3.67
N GLY A 792 32.08 -15.91 4.65
CA GLY A 792 30.67 -15.85 5.04
C GLY A 792 29.71 -16.53 4.06
N THR A 793 30.18 -17.36 3.14
CA THR A 793 29.32 -18.06 2.17
C THR A 793 29.56 -19.58 2.09
N VAL A 794 28.54 -20.30 1.61
CA VAL A 794 28.63 -21.67 1.10
C VAL A 794 27.90 -21.75 -0.24
N GLN A 795 28.54 -22.35 -1.23
CA GLN A 795 27.93 -22.65 -2.53
C GLN A 795 27.67 -24.15 -2.66
N LEU A 796 26.49 -24.50 -3.17
CA LEU A 796 26.09 -25.89 -3.37
C LEU A 796 25.00 -26.03 -4.45
N PRO A 797 24.96 -27.16 -5.17
CA PRO A 797 23.82 -27.50 -6.01
C PRO A 797 22.60 -27.81 -5.15
N VAL A 798 21.43 -27.33 -5.57
CA VAL A 798 20.13 -27.69 -5.01
C VAL A 798 19.22 -28.25 -6.10
N ARG A 799 18.33 -29.16 -5.70
CA ARG A 799 17.40 -29.86 -6.61
C ARG A 799 15.96 -29.49 -6.32
N LYS A 800 15.17 -29.35 -7.39
CA LYS A 800 13.74 -29.06 -7.33
C LYS A 800 13.02 -30.02 -6.38
N GLY A 801 12.27 -29.46 -5.45
CA GLY A 801 11.43 -30.19 -4.51
C GLY A 801 12.18 -30.99 -3.43
N MET A 802 13.51 -30.93 -3.38
CA MET A 802 14.30 -31.54 -2.30
C MET A 802 14.57 -30.49 -1.23
N PRO A 803 14.01 -30.63 0.00
CA PRO A 803 14.24 -29.67 1.07
C PRO A 803 15.71 -29.58 1.45
N LEU A 804 16.16 -28.37 1.75
CA LEU A 804 17.47 -28.05 2.25
C LEU A 804 17.34 -27.55 3.71
N TYR A 805 17.94 -28.30 4.63
CA TYR A 805 17.92 -27.96 6.05
C TYR A 805 19.23 -27.29 6.45
N VAL A 806 19.18 -26.02 6.81
CA VAL A 806 20.33 -25.22 7.24
C VAL A 806 20.27 -25.05 8.75
N LYS A 807 21.38 -25.29 9.44
CA LYS A 807 21.54 -24.98 10.87
C LYS A 807 22.86 -24.26 11.08
N CYS A 808 22.78 -23.02 11.54
CA CYS A 808 23.93 -22.19 11.90
C CYS A 808 23.91 -21.96 13.41
N ALA A 809 25.01 -22.24 14.10
CA ALA A 809 25.20 -21.84 15.49
C ALA A 809 26.25 -20.73 15.55
N TYR A 810 26.00 -19.70 16.35
CA TYR A 810 26.95 -18.61 16.60
C TYR A 810 28.03 -19.06 17.59
N GLY A 811 29.23 -18.48 17.49
CA GLY A 811 30.31 -18.73 18.45
C GLY A 811 30.07 -18.04 19.80
N ASP A 812 30.83 -18.43 20.84
CA ASP A 812 30.71 -17.92 22.23
C ASP A 812 30.93 -16.40 22.41
N GLU A 813 31.30 -15.67 21.35
CA GLU A 813 31.48 -14.20 21.32
C GLU A 813 30.45 -13.53 20.38
N ALA A 814 29.15 -13.75 20.58
CA ALA A 814 28.10 -13.21 19.71
C ALA A 814 27.09 -12.30 20.44
N TYR A 815 27.40 -10.99 20.51
CA TYR A 815 26.67 -9.85 19.95
C TYR A 815 27.39 -8.55 20.34
#